data_AF-A0A1Y2G8X5-F1
#
_entry.id   AF-A0A1Y2G8X5-F1
#
_cell.length_a   1.000
_cell.length_b   1.000
_cell.length_c   1.000
_cell.angle_alpha   90.00
_cell.angle_beta   90.00
_cell.angle_gamma   90.00
#
_symmetry.space_group_name_H-M   'P 1'
#
loop_
_entity.id
_entity.type
_entity.pdbx_description
1 polymer ?
#
loop_
_entity_poly.entity_id
_entity_poly.type
_entity_poly.pdbx_seq_one_letter_code
_entity_poly.pdbx_strand_id
1 'polypeptide(L)'
;MDSELRIRKPAIPKEDEELTSSEDQNQESTPRPANGTRTQVLSDELTEFPKGHKLTATQKENLVKESAETAYGKTPNGTIFRVPVTRDMVSELFDISKRKSLFDVLTLTVMGIQVLLFITLPSAIRRWFFLLLFVIFRSGYNAGLGYLLKLQSDHRGLVVWAREKGIFDKRRDNPWYSWLKQELSCKMGPDYRFDSVPIEYNTWLLFRQLVDLILMNDFTSYVCFGLSWLTFPVGSGFISHLLRWVGGLVLLLFNIWVKLDAHRVVKDFAWYWGDFFFLIEQSLTFDGVFEMAPHPMYSVGYAGYYGLSLITASYMVLFVSLFAHAAQFVFLTLVENPHIDKTYSPPLVHKKRTVVLSEQALNNPSPDADVAAAKPTTAITTSPNTLFILGTSQASSLVPCGSKDMYSTYFRRDLIVFKNFDPFRATDIFVSLIILYATIVPLLFSNMGPGVITFFIVFQALLWRIFHSYVLGFVLYRQSTDKFYTKHFIKHGGTVQDAFQSWKSIFNLSNSMTYATFFLAAFKMYSLPEDWTYGTVLLRHVLGLALIALHIWTSVSVFEVLGDFGWFYGDFFLEESSNGLFYTGIYRFVNNPEKVMGHAAFWGMTLICSSWPIFILAMFSQISNFLFLHFVESPHMRRIYGDKVRKDAGVVKTVKAAAVLSKKVKDDLHKIREKLGETLGEAEVLQKTREVSEKAHEFFVEGTIPKIQEMVSNSKAILENSREKLFVARTWDDMGVYDVSQYSIKIICEKDAAEPTTTNDSAMPVFELGEKVLVEWTAPLNHGSKDWIGIYKVLSNTSYKSTNVASKGRYLFISRNAVTRGAPSSEQSHLDEDVLGADGHTGKGDGEVIEEEIIWVNNQEICRGRVVFLGDKLPWFPGTFEFRYHHHGRYNVMAYTAPFEITLEADESKDLSVDSVSQRLLPYVQRCFSLDEDTMPCAVDERFVMINQTIAQRIVKGIHMMYGIEFAWEVVAIDMSCLHLAMRIMTARRALAPFTVASSPSLTNEMKASSLPLAPSLLPSSSPAST
;
A
#
# COMPACT_ATOMS: atom_id res chain seq x y z
N MET A 1 50.91 52.75 -10.23
CA MET A 1 50.89 51.72 -9.17
C MET A 1 49.45 51.24 -9.04
N ASP A 2 48.92 50.39 -9.93
CA ASP A 2 49.43 49.13 -10.49
C ASP A 2 49.52 48.08 -9.36
N SER A 3 48.87 46.92 -9.46
CA SER A 3 48.71 46.08 -10.65
C SER A 3 47.27 45.82 -11.18
N GLU A 4 47.07 46.25 -12.42
CA GLU A 4 46.30 45.56 -13.48
C GLU A 4 46.88 44.15 -13.81
N LEU A 5 46.33 43.22 -14.62
CA LEU A 5 45.08 43.05 -15.40
C LEU A 5 44.94 41.53 -15.80
N ARG A 6 43.70 41.05 -16.05
CA ARG A 6 43.15 40.36 -17.27
C ARG A 6 44.08 39.47 -18.17
N ILE A 7 43.50 38.44 -18.84
CA ILE A 7 43.74 37.94 -20.26
C ILE A 7 43.92 36.40 -20.49
N ARG A 8 42.92 35.81 -21.21
CA ARG A 8 42.92 34.74 -22.26
C ARG A 8 43.35 33.26 -22.06
N LYS A 9 42.77 32.44 -22.97
CA LYS A 9 43.10 31.06 -23.41
C LYS A 9 44.44 30.94 -24.17
N PRO A 10 44.98 29.71 -24.28
CA PRO A 10 45.20 29.00 -25.56
C PRO A 10 44.19 27.83 -25.72
N ALA A 11 43.82 27.24 -26.87
CA ALA A 11 44.42 27.08 -28.22
C ALA A 11 45.21 25.76 -28.43
N ILE A 12 45.07 25.16 -29.61
CA ILE A 12 45.38 23.75 -29.97
C ILE A 12 46.51 23.69 -31.01
N PRO A 13 47.36 22.64 -30.95
CA PRO A 13 47.81 21.89 -32.14
C PRO A 13 47.51 20.35 -31.95
N LYS A 14 47.30 19.45 -32.93
CA LYS A 14 47.94 19.17 -34.25
C LYS A 14 49.46 18.86 -34.12
N GLU A 15 50.15 18.01 -34.88
CA GLU A 15 49.89 16.94 -35.88
C GLU A 15 51.23 16.16 -36.03
N ASP A 16 51.38 14.87 -36.38
CA ASP A 16 50.55 13.64 -36.41
C ASP A 16 51.55 12.43 -36.54
N GLU A 17 51.15 11.21 -37.01
CA GLU A 17 52.05 10.05 -37.37
C GLU A 17 52.87 9.36 -36.21
N GLU A 18 53.48 8.16 -36.30
CA GLU A 18 53.11 6.88 -36.95
C GLU A 18 53.72 5.67 -36.16
N LEU A 19 53.35 4.44 -36.54
CA LEU A 19 53.97 3.11 -36.30
C LEU A 19 55.24 2.96 -35.40
N THR A 20 55.19 2.11 -34.35
CA THR A 20 55.86 0.76 -34.24
C THR A 20 56.02 0.20 -32.79
N SER A 21 56.20 -1.13 -32.71
CA SER A 21 56.84 -2.02 -31.69
C SER A 21 57.49 -1.46 -30.40
N SER A 22 57.60 -2.20 -29.28
CA SER A 22 57.08 -3.52 -28.82
C SER A 22 57.61 -3.82 -27.41
N GLU A 23 56.93 -4.69 -26.64
CA GLU A 23 57.46 -5.73 -25.71
C GLU A 23 56.50 -5.98 -24.51
N ASP A 24 56.49 -7.22 -24.02
CA ASP A 24 55.56 -7.73 -23.00
C ASP A 24 56.10 -7.63 -21.57
N GLN A 25 55.21 -7.57 -20.56
CA GLN A 25 54.88 -8.72 -19.69
C GLN A 25 54.03 -8.34 -18.46
N ASN A 26 53.09 -9.25 -18.12
CA ASN A 26 52.55 -9.56 -16.78
C ASN A 26 51.84 -8.44 -15.96
N GLN A 27 50.53 -8.56 -15.71
CA GLN A 27 49.92 -9.17 -14.50
C GLN A 27 50.16 -8.37 -13.20
N GLU A 28 49.17 -8.09 -12.33
CA GLU A 28 47.77 -8.53 -12.26
C GLU A 28 46.97 -7.60 -11.30
N SER A 29 45.62 -7.57 -11.38
CA SER A 29 44.68 -7.55 -10.21
C SER A 29 43.32 -6.81 -10.38
N THR A 30 42.28 -7.40 -9.77
CA THR A 30 40.94 -6.87 -9.39
C THR A 30 39.89 -6.52 -10.48
N PRO A 31 38.64 -7.03 -10.37
CA PRO A 31 37.54 -6.72 -11.29
C PRO A 31 36.68 -5.53 -10.84
N ARG A 32 35.94 -4.92 -11.80
CA ARG A 32 34.85 -3.96 -11.53
C ARG A 32 33.49 -4.57 -11.91
N PRO A 33 32.40 -4.29 -11.18
CA PRO A 33 31.06 -4.78 -11.53
C PRO A 33 30.53 -4.08 -12.79
N ALA A 34 30.24 -4.85 -13.82
CA ALA A 34 29.77 -4.35 -15.11
C ALA A 34 28.24 -4.25 -15.18
N ASN A 35 27.69 -3.07 -14.87
CA ASN A 35 26.31 -2.72 -15.27
C ASN A 35 26.29 -2.25 -16.75
N GLY A 36 26.56 -3.18 -17.67
CA GLY A 36 26.40 -2.98 -19.10
C GLY A 36 24.98 -3.37 -19.56
N THR A 37 24.28 -2.49 -20.26
CA THR A 37 22.89 -2.73 -20.65
C THR A 37 22.79 -3.76 -21.78
N ARG A 38 21.89 -4.74 -21.64
CA ARG A 38 21.70 -5.89 -22.54
C ARG A 38 21.39 -5.53 -24.01
N THR A 39 21.07 -4.27 -24.30
CA THR A 39 20.73 -3.74 -25.63
C THR A 39 21.88 -3.80 -26.65
N GLN A 40 23.15 -3.78 -26.23
CA GLN A 40 24.29 -3.85 -27.16
C GLN A 40 24.63 -5.26 -27.64
N VAL A 41 24.14 -6.33 -26.99
CA VAL A 41 24.42 -7.70 -27.46
C VAL A 41 23.57 -8.03 -28.70
N LEU A 42 22.35 -7.48 -28.76
CA LEU A 42 21.37 -7.73 -29.81
C LEU A 42 21.62 -6.96 -31.12
N SER A 43 22.57 -6.01 -31.16
CA SER A 43 22.95 -5.34 -32.41
C SER A 43 23.89 -6.18 -33.28
N ASP A 44 24.67 -7.07 -32.66
CA ASP A 44 25.82 -7.70 -33.30
C ASP A 44 25.45 -9.09 -33.86
N GLU A 45 24.63 -9.86 -33.12
CA GLU A 45 24.13 -11.19 -33.53
C GLU A 45 23.20 -11.19 -34.78
N LEU A 46 22.72 -10.02 -35.23
CA LEU A 46 21.78 -9.91 -36.36
C LEU A 46 22.43 -9.55 -37.71
N THR A 47 23.76 -9.61 -37.83
CA THR A 47 24.48 -9.11 -39.01
C THR A 47 24.94 -10.16 -40.03
N GLU A 48 24.76 -11.46 -39.79
CA GLU A 48 25.11 -12.53 -40.75
C GLU A 48 23.91 -13.10 -41.51
N PHE A 49 23.55 -12.46 -42.63
CA PHE A 49 22.85 -13.10 -43.74
C PHE A 49 23.72 -13.06 -45.01
N PRO A 50 23.84 -14.16 -45.78
CA PRO A 50 24.76 -14.22 -46.91
C PRO A 50 24.30 -13.38 -48.11
N LYS A 51 25.28 -12.77 -48.79
CA LYS A 51 25.20 -11.96 -50.04
C LYS A 51 24.91 -10.45 -49.90
N GLY A 52 25.94 -9.70 -49.50
CA GLY A 52 26.53 -8.73 -50.45
C GLY A 52 25.83 -7.38 -50.68
N HIS A 53 24.84 -6.98 -49.88
CA HIS A 53 24.31 -5.61 -49.90
C HIS A 53 24.44 -4.93 -48.54
N LYS A 54 25.25 -3.86 -48.48
CA LYS A 54 25.33 -2.97 -47.32
C LYS A 54 24.09 -2.07 -47.31
N LEU A 55 23.24 -2.24 -46.30
CA LEU A 55 22.08 -1.36 -46.06
C LEU A 55 22.53 0.10 -45.98
N THR A 56 21.91 0.96 -46.80
CA THR A 56 22.15 2.41 -46.81
C THR A 56 21.75 3.06 -45.49
N ALA A 57 22.25 4.26 -45.20
CA ALA A 57 21.93 4.98 -43.96
C ALA A 57 20.41 5.12 -43.76
N THR A 58 19.67 5.49 -44.82
CA THR A 58 18.20 5.61 -44.78
C THR A 58 17.49 4.27 -44.60
N GLN A 59 18.04 3.17 -45.14
CA GLN A 59 17.49 1.83 -44.86
C GLN A 59 17.77 1.38 -43.42
N LYS A 60 18.92 1.74 -42.83
CA LYS A 60 19.20 1.49 -41.41
C LYS A 60 18.31 2.32 -40.51
N GLU A 61 18.10 3.60 -40.84
CA GLU A 61 17.20 4.50 -40.11
C GLU A 61 15.74 4.04 -40.19
N ASN A 62 15.29 3.57 -41.36
CA ASN A 62 13.98 2.95 -41.53
C ASN A 62 13.85 1.62 -40.78
N LEU A 63 14.88 0.76 -40.78
CA LEU A 63 14.88 -0.49 -40.01
C LEU A 63 14.90 -0.25 -38.50
N VAL A 64 15.58 0.82 -38.03
CA VAL A 64 15.55 1.24 -36.62
C VAL A 64 14.17 1.80 -36.25
N LYS A 65 13.52 2.56 -37.13
CA LYS A 65 12.11 2.95 -36.95
C LYS A 65 11.17 1.75 -36.95
N GLU A 66 11.26 0.86 -37.92
CA GLU A 66 10.39 -0.32 -38.04
C GLU A 66 10.56 -1.26 -36.84
N SER A 67 11.79 -1.43 -36.35
CA SER A 67 12.11 -2.16 -35.11
C SER A 67 11.52 -1.48 -33.87
N ALA A 68 11.57 -0.14 -33.79
CA ALA A 68 10.96 0.64 -32.71
C ALA A 68 9.42 0.71 -32.78
N GLU A 69 8.83 0.53 -33.95
CA GLU A 69 7.38 0.47 -34.18
C GLU A 69 6.81 -0.96 -34.00
N THR A 70 7.64 -2.01 -34.07
CA THR A 70 7.24 -3.40 -33.77
C THR A 70 7.09 -3.68 -32.26
N ALA A 71 6.03 -3.15 -31.65
CA ALA A 71 5.61 -3.58 -30.33
C ALA A 71 5.11 -5.05 -30.36
N TYR A 72 5.61 -5.87 -29.43
CA TYR A 72 5.15 -7.26 -29.24
C TYR A 72 4.20 -7.36 -28.05
N GLY A 73 3.04 -7.97 -28.29
CA GLY A 73 1.97 -8.18 -27.34
C GLY A 73 1.90 -9.64 -26.90
N LYS A 74 1.47 -9.88 -25.67
CA LYS A 74 1.38 -11.20 -25.05
C LYS A 74 -0.02 -11.40 -24.46
N THR A 75 -0.74 -12.38 -24.97
CA THR A 75 -2.08 -12.73 -24.45
C THR A 75 -1.96 -13.37 -23.05
N PRO A 76 -3.07 -13.44 -22.27
CA PRO A 76 -3.08 -14.17 -20.99
C PRO A 76 -2.70 -15.65 -21.11
N ASN A 77 -2.85 -16.25 -22.29
CA ASN A 77 -2.45 -17.62 -22.60
C ASN A 77 -0.96 -17.75 -23.01
N GLY A 78 -0.19 -16.66 -22.91
CA GLY A 78 1.23 -16.62 -23.28
C GLY A 78 1.52 -16.50 -24.79
N THR A 79 0.50 -16.38 -25.63
CA THR A 79 0.67 -16.22 -27.09
C THR A 79 1.27 -14.85 -27.41
N ILE A 80 2.42 -14.82 -28.06
CA ILE A 80 3.08 -13.58 -28.51
C ILE A 80 2.59 -13.23 -29.93
N PHE A 81 2.29 -11.95 -30.18
CA PHE A 81 1.89 -11.43 -31.49
C PHE A 81 2.47 -10.01 -31.73
N ARG A 82 2.68 -9.63 -32.99
CA ARG A 82 2.98 -8.22 -33.35
C ARG A 82 1.72 -7.40 -33.12
N VAL A 83 1.79 -6.34 -32.32
CA VAL A 83 0.67 -5.42 -32.07
C VAL A 83 0.53 -4.47 -33.27
N PRO A 84 -0.62 -4.44 -33.96
CA PRO A 84 -0.86 -3.46 -35.02
C PRO A 84 -0.99 -2.04 -34.47
N VAL A 85 -0.51 -1.07 -35.25
CA VAL A 85 -0.42 0.34 -34.84
C VAL A 85 -1.79 1.02 -34.95
N THR A 86 -2.21 1.65 -33.86
CA THR A 86 -3.46 2.43 -33.79
C THR A 86 -3.20 3.93 -33.88
N ARG A 87 -4.28 4.73 -33.94
CA ARG A 87 -4.21 6.19 -34.07
C ARG A 87 -4.96 6.88 -32.92
N ASP A 88 -4.47 8.06 -32.55
CA ASP A 88 -5.16 8.99 -31.66
C ASP A 88 -6.58 9.29 -32.18
N MET A 89 -7.56 9.10 -31.29
CA MET A 89 -8.98 9.37 -31.53
C MET A 89 -9.27 10.83 -31.89
N VAL A 90 -8.57 11.82 -31.34
CA VAL A 90 -8.83 13.24 -31.71
C VAL A 90 -8.47 13.46 -33.18
N SER A 91 -7.28 12.99 -33.58
CA SER A 91 -6.80 13.03 -34.96
C SER A 91 -7.64 12.16 -35.91
N GLU A 92 -8.17 11.03 -35.46
CA GLU A 92 -9.00 10.14 -36.26
C GLU A 92 -10.44 10.64 -36.43
N LEU A 93 -11.06 11.17 -35.36
CA LEU A 93 -12.45 11.62 -35.36
C LEU A 93 -12.63 12.91 -36.17
N PHE A 94 -11.71 13.88 -36.06
CA PHE A 94 -11.85 15.20 -36.69
C PHE A 94 -11.15 15.37 -38.05
N ASP A 95 -10.29 14.45 -38.50
CA ASP A 95 -9.70 14.53 -39.84
C ASP A 95 -10.72 14.15 -40.93
N ILE A 96 -11.13 15.14 -41.73
CA ILE A 96 -12.12 14.98 -42.81
C ILE A 96 -11.58 14.14 -43.99
N SER A 97 -10.26 14.02 -44.13
CA SER A 97 -9.61 13.29 -45.23
C SER A 97 -9.75 11.76 -45.11
N LYS A 98 -10.05 11.24 -43.90
CA LYS A 98 -10.12 9.80 -43.63
C LYS A 98 -11.56 9.29 -43.67
N ARG A 99 -11.73 8.07 -44.21
CA ARG A 99 -13.01 7.33 -44.18
C ARG A 99 -13.39 7.02 -42.73
N LYS A 100 -14.62 7.36 -42.36
CA LYS A 100 -15.17 7.15 -41.00
C LYS A 100 -15.87 5.80 -40.91
N SER A 101 -15.79 5.16 -39.75
CA SER A 101 -16.67 4.05 -39.37
C SER A 101 -18.07 4.56 -38.97
N LEU A 102 -19.03 3.66 -38.89
CA LEU A 102 -20.36 3.95 -38.33
C LEU A 102 -20.28 4.38 -36.86
N PHE A 103 -19.29 3.92 -36.10
CA PHE A 103 -19.06 4.34 -34.72
C PHE A 103 -18.57 5.81 -34.63
N ASP A 104 -17.70 6.23 -35.55
CA ASP A 104 -17.25 7.62 -35.64
C ASP A 104 -18.40 8.55 -36.06
N VAL A 105 -19.19 8.14 -37.06
CA VAL A 105 -20.36 8.89 -37.54
C VAL A 105 -21.42 8.99 -36.45
N LEU A 106 -21.69 7.91 -35.70
CA LEU A 106 -22.58 7.93 -34.54
C LEU A 106 -22.08 8.91 -33.47
N THR A 107 -20.80 8.84 -33.12
CA THR A 107 -20.18 9.72 -32.10
C THR A 107 -20.29 11.19 -32.48
N LEU A 108 -19.90 11.54 -33.71
CA LEU A 108 -20.04 12.89 -34.27
C LEU A 108 -21.50 13.36 -34.35
N THR A 109 -22.43 12.45 -34.67
CA THR A 109 -23.87 12.78 -34.76
C THR A 109 -24.44 13.11 -33.38
N VAL A 110 -24.12 12.30 -32.34
CA VAL A 110 -24.56 12.59 -30.97
C VAL A 110 -23.96 13.91 -30.47
N MET A 111 -22.67 14.16 -30.71
CA MET A 111 -22.02 15.44 -30.37
C MET A 111 -22.66 16.63 -31.10
N GLY A 112 -22.95 16.49 -32.40
CA GLY A 112 -23.62 17.50 -33.20
C GLY A 112 -25.03 17.83 -32.70
N ILE A 113 -25.80 16.79 -32.31
CA ILE A 113 -27.11 16.94 -31.68
C ILE A 113 -26.98 17.67 -30.33
N GLN A 114 -25.97 17.36 -29.51
CA GLN A 114 -25.71 18.10 -28.27
C GLN A 114 -25.46 19.59 -28.53
N VAL A 115 -24.59 19.94 -29.47
CA VAL A 115 -24.29 21.35 -29.80
C VAL A 115 -25.53 22.06 -30.36
N LEU A 116 -26.32 21.40 -31.21
CA LEU A 116 -27.59 21.93 -31.72
C LEU A 116 -28.61 22.18 -30.60
N LEU A 117 -28.77 21.25 -29.66
CA LEU A 117 -29.63 21.41 -28.49
C LEU A 117 -29.12 22.50 -27.54
N PHE A 118 -27.80 22.67 -27.39
CA PHE A 118 -27.24 23.78 -26.62
C PHE A 118 -27.58 25.15 -27.24
N ILE A 119 -27.62 25.27 -28.57
CA ILE A 119 -27.95 26.52 -29.27
C ILE A 119 -29.46 26.78 -29.27
N THR A 120 -30.29 25.73 -29.42
CA THR A 120 -31.75 25.86 -29.61
C THR A 120 -32.57 25.85 -28.30
N LEU A 121 -32.12 25.21 -27.23
CA LEU A 121 -32.91 25.10 -26.00
C LEU A 121 -32.91 26.40 -25.16
N PRO A 122 -34.07 26.82 -24.63
CA PRO A 122 -34.17 27.91 -23.65
C PRO A 122 -33.25 27.69 -22.44
N SER A 123 -32.66 28.76 -21.93
CA SER A 123 -31.62 28.72 -20.88
C SER A 123 -32.02 27.96 -19.62
N ALA A 124 -33.29 28.04 -19.20
CA ALA A 124 -33.83 27.32 -18.05
C ALA A 124 -33.84 25.79 -18.25
N ILE A 125 -34.23 25.32 -19.44
CA ILE A 125 -34.24 23.89 -19.79
C ILE A 125 -32.79 23.40 -19.97
N ARG A 126 -32.00 24.17 -20.72
CA ARG A 126 -30.60 23.87 -21.05
C ARG A 126 -29.74 23.55 -19.81
N ARG A 127 -29.91 24.32 -18.73
CA ARG A 127 -29.18 24.15 -17.46
C ARG A 127 -29.37 22.79 -16.79
N TRP A 128 -30.58 22.25 -16.84
CA TRP A 128 -30.91 20.96 -16.22
C TRP A 128 -30.71 19.80 -17.20
N PHE A 129 -31.03 20.00 -18.49
CA PHE A 129 -30.81 19.02 -19.53
C PHE A 129 -29.33 18.63 -19.65
N PHE A 130 -28.41 19.60 -19.75
CA PHE A 130 -26.98 19.30 -19.85
C PHE A 130 -26.37 18.82 -18.53
N LEU A 131 -26.95 19.16 -17.37
CA LEU A 131 -26.55 18.53 -16.10
C LEU A 131 -26.88 17.03 -16.09
N LEU A 132 -28.12 16.67 -16.43
CA LEU A 132 -28.54 15.27 -16.50
C LEU A 132 -27.73 14.49 -17.55
N LEU A 133 -27.54 15.09 -18.74
CA LEU A 133 -26.78 14.48 -19.82
C LEU A 133 -25.31 14.27 -19.45
N PHE A 134 -24.68 15.25 -18.78
CA PHE A 134 -23.34 15.09 -18.24
C PHE A 134 -23.28 13.98 -17.19
N VAL A 135 -24.22 13.93 -16.24
CA VAL A 135 -24.26 12.86 -15.23
C VAL A 135 -24.41 11.47 -15.89
N ILE A 136 -25.22 11.34 -16.96
CA ILE A 136 -25.37 10.09 -17.71
C ILE A 136 -24.04 9.66 -18.35
N PHE A 137 -23.36 10.54 -19.10
CA PHE A 137 -22.06 10.18 -19.71
C PHE A 137 -20.96 9.97 -18.67
N ARG A 138 -20.97 10.74 -17.58
CA ARG A 138 -20.04 10.59 -16.45
C ARG A 138 -20.21 9.25 -15.73
N SER A 139 -21.44 8.83 -15.46
CA SER A 139 -21.73 7.50 -14.94
C SER A 139 -21.38 6.41 -15.95
N GLY A 140 -21.62 6.62 -17.24
CA GLY A 140 -21.16 5.73 -18.32
C GLY A 140 -19.64 5.55 -18.32
N TYR A 141 -18.88 6.63 -18.11
CA TYR A 141 -17.43 6.62 -18.06
C TYR A 141 -16.89 5.97 -16.78
N ASN A 142 -17.24 6.47 -15.59
CA ASN A 142 -16.62 5.97 -14.35
C ASN A 142 -17.26 4.68 -13.80
N ALA A 143 -18.56 4.43 -14.02
CA ALA A 143 -19.22 3.21 -13.55
C ALA A 143 -19.48 2.20 -14.67
N GLY A 144 -19.88 2.64 -15.86
CA GLY A 144 -20.13 1.77 -17.02
C GLY A 144 -18.87 1.09 -17.54
N LEU A 145 -17.90 1.86 -18.04
CA LEU A 145 -16.59 1.31 -18.44
C LEU A 145 -15.88 0.66 -17.25
N GLY A 146 -16.01 1.23 -16.04
CA GLY A 146 -15.48 0.65 -14.81
C GLY A 146 -15.96 -0.78 -14.53
N TYR A 147 -17.26 -1.05 -14.69
CA TYR A 147 -17.83 -2.38 -14.55
C TYR A 147 -17.31 -3.35 -15.63
N LEU A 148 -17.30 -2.91 -16.90
CA LEU A 148 -16.81 -3.73 -18.02
C LEU A 148 -15.32 -4.08 -17.88
N LEU A 149 -14.50 -3.11 -17.47
CA LEU A 149 -13.07 -3.30 -17.17
C LEU A 149 -12.88 -4.21 -15.94
N LYS A 150 -13.69 -4.05 -14.87
CA LYS A 150 -13.58 -4.93 -13.69
C LYS A 150 -13.93 -6.39 -14.03
N LEU A 151 -15.00 -6.61 -14.79
CA LEU A 151 -15.40 -7.91 -15.32
C LEU A 151 -14.32 -8.51 -16.25
N GLN A 152 -13.67 -7.68 -17.06
CA GLN A 152 -12.57 -8.09 -17.93
C GLN A 152 -11.27 -8.38 -17.15
N SER A 153 -10.93 -7.63 -16.10
CA SER A 153 -9.79 -7.88 -15.22
C SER A 153 -9.90 -9.23 -14.50
N ASP A 154 -11.09 -9.53 -13.99
CA ASP A 154 -11.27 -10.61 -13.02
C ASP A 154 -11.77 -11.92 -13.65
N HIS A 155 -12.60 -11.83 -14.70
CA HIS A 155 -13.17 -13.01 -15.38
C HIS A 155 -12.88 -13.04 -16.90
N ARG A 156 -12.14 -12.07 -17.45
CA ARG A 156 -11.94 -11.88 -18.92
C ARG A 156 -13.26 -11.82 -19.70
N GLY A 157 -14.33 -11.32 -19.05
CA GLY A 157 -15.71 -11.49 -19.51
C GLY A 157 -16.01 -10.94 -20.90
N LEU A 158 -15.41 -9.82 -21.31
CA LEU A 158 -15.61 -9.27 -22.66
C LEU A 158 -15.06 -10.22 -23.74
N VAL A 159 -13.89 -10.79 -23.50
CA VAL A 159 -13.24 -11.75 -24.40
C VAL A 159 -13.98 -13.10 -24.39
N VAL A 160 -14.51 -13.52 -23.23
CA VAL A 160 -15.36 -14.71 -23.10
C VAL A 160 -16.65 -14.54 -23.92
N TRP A 161 -17.40 -13.44 -23.74
CA TRP A 161 -18.61 -13.17 -24.52
C TRP A 161 -18.33 -13.08 -26.03
N ALA A 162 -17.22 -12.45 -26.44
CA ALA A 162 -16.82 -12.39 -27.84
C ALA A 162 -16.55 -13.78 -28.45
N ARG A 163 -15.97 -14.70 -27.65
CA ARG A 163 -15.69 -16.10 -28.00
C ARG A 163 -16.96 -16.95 -28.03
N GLU A 164 -17.83 -16.82 -27.03
CA GLU A 164 -19.11 -17.53 -26.91
C GLU A 164 -20.07 -17.17 -28.05
N LYS A 165 -20.22 -15.88 -28.36
CA LYS A 165 -21.05 -15.40 -29.48
C LYS A 165 -20.36 -15.56 -30.84
N GLY A 166 -19.06 -15.88 -30.87
CA GLY A 166 -18.31 -16.13 -32.10
C GLY A 166 -18.21 -14.92 -33.04
N ILE A 167 -18.32 -13.69 -32.52
CA ILE A 167 -18.42 -12.46 -33.36
C ILE A 167 -17.14 -12.17 -34.17
N PHE A 168 -16.01 -12.74 -33.77
CA PHE A 168 -14.73 -12.65 -34.48
C PHE A 168 -14.34 -13.96 -35.19
N ASP A 169 -15.18 -15.00 -35.13
CA ASP A 169 -14.85 -16.36 -35.57
C ASP A 169 -15.55 -16.73 -36.88
N LYS A 170 -14.79 -16.64 -37.99
CA LYS A 170 -15.27 -16.91 -39.36
C LYS A 170 -15.94 -18.28 -39.52
N ARG A 171 -15.61 -19.27 -38.66
CA ARG A 171 -16.14 -20.64 -38.75
C ARG A 171 -17.58 -20.80 -38.27
N ARG A 172 -18.14 -19.79 -37.60
CA ARG A 172 -19.48 -19.82 -36.98
C ARG A 172 -20.58 -19.12 -37.78
N ASP A 173 -20.26 -18.64 -38.99
CA ASP A 173 -21.18 -17.95 -39.93
C ASP A 173 -22.08 -16.87 -39.28
N ASN A 174 -21.49 -16.11 -38.35
CA ASN A 174 -22.21 -15.07 -37.62
C ASN A 174 -22.34 -13.80 -38.50
N PRO A 175 -23.55 -13.25 -38.74
CA PRO A 175 -23.72 -12.05 -39.57
C PRO A 175 -22.97 -10.82 -39.03
N TRP A 176 -22.68 -10.75 -37.74
CA TRP A 176 -21.89 -9.66 -37.14
C TRP A 176 -20.41 -9.71 -37.53
N TYR A 177 -19.85 -10.87 -37.93
CA TYR A 177 -18.45 -11.02 -38.29
C TYR A 177 -18.08 -10.18 -39.52
N SER A 178 -18.88 -10.21 -40.58
CA SER A 178 -18.60 -9.47 -41.82
C SER A 178 -18.69 -7.95 -41.60
N TRP A 179 -19.67 -7.50 -40.82
CA TRP A 179 -19.86 -6.10 -40.46
C TRP A 179 -18.75 -5.58 -39.53
N LEU A 180 -18.48 -6.25 -38.40
CA LEU A 180 -17.39 -5.87 -37.49
C LEU A 180 -16.03 -5.84 -38.19
N LYS A 181 -15.80 -6.76 -39.14
CA LYS A 181 -14.59 -6.77 -39.96
C LYS A 181 -14.48 -5.55 -40.86
N GLN A 182 -15.57 -5.14 -41.51
CA GLN A 182 -15.56 -3.90 -42.30
C GLN A 182 -15.31 -2.67 -41.42
N GLU A 183 -16.02 -2.54 -40.30
CA GLU A 183 -15.95 -1.35 -39.44
C GLU A 183 -14.58 -1.22 -38.73
N LEU A 184 -14.07 -2.30 -38.13
CA LEU A 184 -12.78 -2.26 -37.43
C LEU A 184 -11.60 -2.14 -38.40
N SER A 185 -11.61 -2.84 -39.55
CA SER A 185 -10.55 -2.66 -40.56
C SER A 185 -10.58 -1.29 -41.25
N CYS A 186 -11.68 -0.51 -41.17
CA CYS A 186 -11.76 0.83 -41.77
C CYS A 186 -10.86 1.86 -41.06
N LYS A 187 -10.62 1.71 -39.75
CA LYS A 187 -9.81 2.65 -38.93
C LYS A 187 -8.31 2.31 -38.95
N MET A 188 -7.98 1.05 -39.23
CA MET A 188 -6.63 0.48 -39.04
C MET A 188 -5.69 0.63 -40.26
N GLY A 189 -4.40 0.36 -40.05
CA GLY A 189 -3.36 0.35 -41.10
C GLY A 189 -3.26 -0.97 -41.88
N PRO A 190 -2.40 -1.04 -42.91
CA PRO A 190 -2.18 -2.25 -43.73
C PRO A 190 -1.45 -3.38 -42.98
N ASP A 191 -0.91 -3.08 -41.80
CA ASP A 191 -0.34 -4.01 -40.84
C ASP A 191 -1.42 -4.83 -40.08
N TYR A 192 -2.63 -4.29 -39.95
CA TYR A 192 -3.76 -4.97 -39.31
C TYR A 192 -4.40 -6.02 -40.24
N ARG A 193 -4.47 -7.27 -39.77
CA ARG A 193 -5.26 -8.34 -40.40
C ARG A 193 -6.19 -8.95 -39.36
N PHE A 194 -7.48 -8.68 -39.52
CA PHE A 194 -8.56 -9.08 -38.59
C PHE A 194 -8.51 -10.56 -38.18
N ASP A 195 -8.14 -11.48 -39.10
CA ASP A 195 -8.16 -12.93 -38.87
C ASP A 195 -6.86 -13.50 -38.25
N SER A 196 -5.77 -12.72 -38.17
CA SER A 196 -4.47 -13.21 -37.66
C SER A 196 -4.04 -12.62 -36.33
N VAL A 197 -4.80 -11.67 -35.79
CA VAL A 197 -4.60 -11.12 -34.44
C VAL A 197 -5.39 -11.93 -33.41
N PRO A 198 -4.97 -11.98 -32.13
CA PRO A 198 -5.74 -12.65 -31.10
C PRO A 198 -7.12 -12.02 -30.86
N ILE A 199 -8.06 -12.82 -30.37
CA ILE A 199 -9.42 -12.37 -30.04
C ILE A 199 -9.41 -11.27 -28.97
N GLU A 200 -8.44 -11.29 -28.07
CA GLU A 200 -8.18 -10.27 -27.06
C GLU A 200 -7.96 -8.87 -27.71
N TYR A 201 -7.22 -8.80 -28.81
CA TYR A 201 -6.94 -7.56 -29.53
C TYR A 201 -8.16 -7.02 -30.28
N ASN A 202 -8.89 -7.89 -31.00
CA ASN A 202 -10.13 -7.49 -31.69
C ASN A 202 -11.23 -7.05 -30.70
N THR A 203 -11.30 -7.70 -29.52
CA THR A 203 -12.21 -7.29 -28.45
C THR A 203 -11.83 -5.91 -27.88
N TRP A 204 -10.53 -5.65 -27.70
CA TRP A 204 -10.03 -4.33 -27.29
C TRP A 204 -10.34 -3.24 -28.34
N LEU A 205 -10.14 -3.49 -29.64
CA LEU A 205 -10.50 -2.54 -30.70
C LEU A 205 -12.00 -2.19 -30.70
N LEU A 206 -12.88 -3.17 -30.42
CA LEU A 206 -14.32 -2.94 -30.29
C LEU A 206 -14.65 -2.15 -29.01
N PHE A 207 -13.98 -2.45 -27.90
CA PHE A 207 -14.10 -1.70 -26.65
C PHE A 207 -13.68 -0.23 -26.82
N ARG A 208 -12.63 0.06 -27.60
CA ARG A 208 -12.23 1.45 -27.94
C ARG A 208 -13.37 2.26 -28.55
N GLN A 209 -14.18 1.68 -29.44
CA GLN A 209 -15.29 2.41 -30.07
C GLN A 209 -16.35 2.85 -29.05
N LEU A 210 -16.55 2.07 -27.98
CA LEU A 210 -17.42 2.43 -26.85
C LEU A 210 -16.78 3.52 -25.96
N VAL A 211 -15.47 3.45 -25.73
CA VAL A 211 -14.73 4.48 -24.99
C VAL A 211 -14.76 5.82 -25.73
N ASP A 212 -14.50 5.84 -27.04
CA ASP A 212 -14.54 7.04 -27.90
C ASP A 212 -15.91 7.73 -27.80
N LEU A 213 -16.99 6.95 -27.97
CA LEU A 213 -18.38 7.41 -27.88
C LEU A 213 -18.69 8.03 -26.51
N ILE A 214 -18.28 7.40 -25.42
CA ILE A 214 -18.56 7.88 -24.06
C ILE A 214 -17.70 9.10 -23.70
N LEU A 215 -16.39 9.05 -23.96
CA LEU A 215 -15.42 10.08 -23.56
C LEU A 215 -15.67 11.42 -24.29
N MET A 216 -15.96 11.37 -25.59
CA MET A 216 -16.23 12.59 -26.36
C MET A 216 -17.57 13.23 -25.99
N ASN A 217 -18.57 12.43 -25.62
CA ASN A 217 -19.87 12.94 -25.21
C ASN A 217 -19.91 13.39 -23.72
N ASP A 218 -19.10 12.80 -22.83
CA ASP A 218 -18.83 13.33 -21.48
C ASP A 218 -18.21 14.73 -21.56
N PHE A 219 -17.13 14.89 -22.35
CA PHE A 219 -16.48 16.19 -22.53
C PHE A 219 -17.44 17.24 -23.15
N THR A 220 -18.16 16.86 -24.22
CA THR A 220 -19.10 17.76 -24.91
C THR A 220 -20.25 18.20 -23.99
N SER A 221 -20.85 17.26 -23.27
CA SER A 221 -21.93 17.56 -22.32
C SER A 221 -21.45 18.41 -21.15
N TYR A 222 -20.24 18.18 -20.62
CA TYR A 222 -19.63 19.00 -19.58
C TYR A 222 -19.42 20.46 -20.01
N VAL A 223 -18.88 20.69 -21.21
CA VAL A 223 -18.66 22.04 -21.74
C VAL A 223 -20.00 22.76 -21.97
N CYS A 224 -20.99 22.07 -22.56
CA CYS A 224 -22.34 22.61 -22.74
C CYS A 224 -23.03 22.91 -21.40
N PHE A 225 -22.89 22.03 -20.40
CA PHE A 225 -23.36 22.27 -19.03
C PHE A 225 -22.71 23.52 -18.44
N GLY A 226 -21.38 23.62 -18.45
CA GLY A 226 -20.66 24.78 -17.90
C GLY A 226 -21.12 26.09 -18.54
N LEU A 227 -21.15 26.16 -19.87
CA LEU A 227 -21.59 27.36 -20.60
C LEU A 227 -23.08 27.71 -20.37
N SER A 228 -23.94 26.73 -20.07
CA SER A 228 -25.35 26.99 -19.71
C SER A 228 -25.51 27.71 -18.36
N TRP A 229 -24.50 27.58 -17.49
CA TRP A 229 -24.41 28.18 -16.16
C TRP A 229 -23.40 29.35 -16.09
N LEU A 230 -22.97 29.91 -17.23
CA LEU A 230 -22.16 31.13 -17.27
C LEU A 230 -22.91 32.32 -16.62
N THR A 231 -22.26 32.99 -15.67
CA THR A 231 -22.76 34.17 -14.96
C THR A 231 -21.74 35.29 -14.87
N PHE A 232 -22.25 36.51 -14.72
CA PHE A 232 -21.49 37.74 -14.46
C PHE A 232 -21.93 38.31 -13.10
N PRO A 233 -21.21 38.01 -12.00
CA PRO A 233 -21.59 38.47 -10.67
C PRO A 233 -21.64 39.99 -10.52
N VAL A 234 -22.84 40.53 -10.33
CA VAL A 234 -23.07 41.98 -10.15
C VAL A 234 -22.39 42.47 -8.87
N GLY A 235 -21.75 43.63 -8.93
CA GLY A 235 -21.06 44.25 -7.79
C GLY A 235 -19.61 43.84 -7.57
N SER A 236 -19.12 42.77 -8.24
CA SER A 236 -17.68 42.49 -8.25
C SER A 236 -16.95 43.38 -9.27
N GLY A 237 -15.97 44.16 -8.81
CA GLY A 237 -15.26 45.13 -9.66
C GLY A 237 -14.46 44.46 -10.79
N PHE A 238 -14.21 45.22 -11.87
CA PHE A 238 -13.57 44.75 -13.11
C PHE A 238 -12.32 43.86 -12.89
N ILE A 239 -11.45 44.23 -11.94
CA ILE A 239 -10.23 43.48 -11.60
C ILE A 239 -10.56 42.05 -11.12
N SER A 240 -11.63 41.86 -10.35
CA SER A 240 -12.09 40.54 -9.88
C SER A 240 -12.57 39.66 -11.05
N HIS A 241 -13.33 40.24 -11.99
CA HIS A 241 -13.71 39.54 -13.22
C HIS A 241 -12.49 39.17 -14.07
N LEU A 242 -11.55 40.10 -14.26
CA LEU A 242 -10.33 39.87 -15.05
C LEU A 242 -9.47 38.75 -14.44
N LEU A 243 -9.19 38.80 -13.13
CA LEU A 243 -8.43 37.76 -12.42
C LEU A 243 -9.13 36.40 -12.49
N ARG A 244 -10.46 36.36 -12.35
CA ARG A 244 -11.29 35.15 -12.46
C ARG A 244 -11.19 34.51 -13.85
N TRP A 245 -11.29 35.31 -14.92
CA TRP A 245 -11.19 34.82 -16.29
C TRP A 245 -9.77 34.41 -16.67
N VAL A 246 -8.75 35.21 -16.33
CA VAL A 246 -7.34 34.89 -16.58
C VAL A 246 -6.93 33.62 -15.83
N GLY A 247 -7.26 33.51 -14.53
CA GLY A 247 -6.96 32.32 -13.73
C GLY A 247 -7.67 31.07 -14.26
N GLY A 248 -8.95 31.19 -14.63
CA GLY A 248 -9.71 30.08 -15.21
C GLY A 248 -9.18 29.63 -16.57
N LEU A 249 -8.78 30.56 -17.43
CA LEU A 249 -8.15 30.26 -18.73
C LEU A 249 -6.77 29.61 -18.56
N VAL A 250 -5.95 30.08 -17.62
CA VAL A 250 -4.65 29.47 -17.30
C VAL A 250 -4.83 28.01 -16.83
N LEU A 251 -5.81 27.73 -15.95
CA LEU A 251 -6.11 26.37 -15.52
C LEU A 251 -6.61 25.48 -16.68
N LEU A 252 -7.37 26.03 -17.63
CA LEU A 252 -7.85 25.30 -18.81
C LEU A 252 -6.73 24.99 -19.80
N LEU A 253 -5.83 25.95 -20.08
CA LEU A 253 -4.65 25.74 -20.93
C LEU A 253 -3.67 24.74 -20.30
N PHE A 254 -3.44 24.85 -18.99
CA PHE A 254 -2.66 23.87 -18.22
C PHE A 254 -3.28 22.48 -18.27
N ASN A 255 -4.61 22.37 -18.25
CA ASN A 255 -5.31 21.09 -18.37
C ASN A 255 -5.11 20.42 -19.74
N ILE A 256 -5.16 21.19 -20.82
CA ILE A 256 -4.90 20.70 -22.18
C ILE A 256 -3.44 20.22 -22.27
N TRP A 257 -2.47 21.00 -21.78
CA TRP A 257 -1.06 20.58 -21.72
C TRP A 257 -0.88 19.27 -20.94
N VAL A 258 -1.50 19.16 -19.75
CA VAL A 258 -1.48 17.94 -18.93
C VAL A 258 -2.02 16.72 -19.68
N LYS A 259 -3.12 16.86 -20.43
CA LYS A 259 -3.72 15.75 -21.19
C LYS A 259 -2.88 15.35 -22.40
N LEU A 260 -2.38 16.33 -23.17
CA LEU A 260 -1.54 16.08 -24.35
C LEU A 260 -0.20 15.45 -23.96
N ASP A 261 0.45 15.95 -22.91
CA ASP A 261 1.70 15.38 -22.44
C ASP A 261 1.48 13.98 -21.85
N ALA A 262 0.44 13.77 -21.04
CA ALA A 262 0.18 12.43 -20.51
C ALA A 262 -0.11 11.40 -21.63
N HIS A 263 -0.85 11.77 -22.68
CA HIS A 263 -1.10 10.90 -23.84
C HIS A 263 0.20 10.55 -24.59
N ARG A 264 1.15 11.48 -24.70
CA ARG A 264 2.48 11.24 -25.29
C ARG A 264 3.23 10.10 -24.58
N VAL A 265 3.06 9.96 -23.28
CA VAL A 265 3.75 8.96 -22.44
C VAL A 265 3.10 7.59 -22.60
N VAL A 266 1.82 7.49 -22.26
CA VAL A 266 1.11 6.19 -22.13
C VAL A 266 0.73 5.57 -23.48
N LYS A 267 0.67 6.40 -24.54
CA LYS A 267 0.14 6.06 -25.88
C LYS A 267 -1.30 5.56 -25.83
N ASP A 268 -1.87 5.32 -27.02
CA ASP A 268 -3.16 4.66 -27.21
C ASP A 268 -3.36 3.43 -26.31
N PHE A 269 -2.36 2.54 -26.21
CA PHE A 269 -2.50 1.25 -25.54
C PHE A 269 -2.98 1.39 -24.09
N ALA A 270 -2.28 2.18 -23.27
CA ALA A 270 -2.65 2.39 -21.88
C ALA A 270 -3.68 3.51 -21.68
N TRP A 271 -3.84 4.45 -22.64
CA TRP A 271 -4.99 5.38 -22.61
C TRP A 271 -6.34 4.67 -22.75
N TYR A 272 -6.38 3.53 -23.46
CA TYR A 272 -7.56 2.69 -23.64
C TYR A 272 -7.51 1.38 -22.81
N TRP A 273 -6.77 1.35 -21.70
CA TRP A 273 -6.74 0.21 -20.76
C TRP A 273 -6.47 -1.16 -21.43
N GLY A 274 -5.55 -1.21 -22.40
CA GLY A 274 -5.26 -2.42 -23.18
C GLY A 274 -4.66 -3.57 -22.37
N ASP A 275 -4.03 -3.26 -21.23
CA ASP A 275 -3.50 -4.20 -20.24
C ASP A 275 -4.56 -5.14 -19.65
N PHE A 276 -5.81 -4.67 -19.58
CA PHE A 276 -6.97 -5.50 -19.22
C PHE A 276 -7.26 -6.62 -20.25
N PHE A 277 -6.71 -6.54 -21.47
CA PHE A 277 -6.93 -7.51 -22.56
C PHE A 277 -5.67 -8.34 -22.85
N PHE A 278 -4.53 -7.69 -23.03
CA PHE A 278 -3.22 -8.31 -23.32
C PHE A 278 -2.10 -7.41 -22.83
N LEU A 279 -0.92 -7.97 -22.52
CA LEU A 279 0.24 -7.17 -22.11
C LEU A 279 1.09 -6.79 -23.33
N ILE A 280 1.89 -5.73 -23.24
CA ILE A 280 2.91 -5.38 -24.25
C ILE A 280 4.28 -5.39 -23.58
N GLU A 281 5.29 -5.95 -24.26
CA GLU A 281 6.68 -5.95 -23.80
C GLU A 281 7.36 -4.59 -24.11
N GLN A 282 6.80 -3.50 -23.56
CA GLN A 282 7.29 -2.14 -23.69
C GLN A 282 7.58 -1.54 -22.31
N SER A 283 8.84 -1.18 -22.06
CA SER A 283 9.21 -0.41 -20.89
C SER A 283 8.74 1.04 -21.05
N LEU A 284 7.58 1.37 -20.49
CA LEU A 284 7.20 2.76 -20.26
C LEU A 284 8.27 3.40 -19.37
N THR A 285 9.06 4.31 -19.92
CA THR A 285 9.65 5.35 -19.10
C THR A 285 8.47 6.11 -18.51
N PHE A 286 8.23 5.96 -17.21
CA PHE A 286 7.16 6.71 -16.57
C PHE A 286 7.64 8.13 -16.41
N ASP A 287 6.98 9.06 -17.08
CA ASP A 287 7.62 10.32 -17.34
C ASP A 287 6.67 11.47 -17.69
N GLY A 288 7.17 12.70 -17.59
CA GLY A 288 6.50 13.91 -18.10
C GLY A 288 5.83 14.72 -16.99
N VAL A 289 4.59 15.14 -17.23
CA VAL A 289 3.65 15.52 -16.18
C VAL A 289 3.51 14.40 -15.13
N PHE A 290 3.88 13.14 -15.43
CA PHE A 290 4.03 12.09 -14.42
C PHE A 290 5.14 12.38 -13.37
N GLU A 291 6.11 13.27 -13.61
CA GLU A 291 7.05 13.79 -12.56
C GLU A 291 6.37 14.67 -11.51
N MET A 292 5.25 15.27 -11.89
CA MET A 292 4.52 16.24 -11.09
C MET A 292 3.37 15.59 -10.34
N ALA A 293 2.72 14.59 -10.94
CA ALA A 293 1.57 13.91 -10.38
C ALA A 293 1.48 12.45 -10.84
N PRO A 294 0.93 11.54 -10.02
CA PRO A 294 1.04 10.10 -10.23
C PRO A 294 0.22 9.53 -11.39
N HIS A 295 -1.09 9.81 -11.34
CA HIS A 295 -2.04 9.57 -12.42
C HIS A 295 -2.42 10.99 -12.88
N PRO A 296 -1.57 11.65 -13.69
CA PRO A 296 -1.70 13.07 -13.96
C PRO A 296 -3.02 13.36 -14.67
N MET A 297 -3.46 12.44 -15.53
CA MET A 297 -4.75 12.45 -16.22
C MET A 297 -5.97 12.57 -15.29
N TYR A 298 -5.85 12.09 -14.05
CA TYR A 298 -6.95 11.97 -13.09
C TYR A 298 -6.86 12.93 -11.89
N SER A 299 -5.77 13.68 -11.78
CA SER A 299 -5.50 14.55 -10.64
C SER A 299 -5.31 16.01 -11.09
N VAL A 300 -4.09 16.40 -11.44
CA VAL A 300 -3.79 17.71 -12.07
C VAL A 300 -4.53 17.89 -13.41
N GLY A 301 -4.86 16.77 -14.07
CA GLY A 301 -5.70 16.65 -15.26
C GLY A 301 -7.19 16.91 -15.05
N TYR A 302 -7.62 17.33 -13.86
CA TYR A 302 -8.93 17.92 -13.61
C TYR A 302 -8.90 19.45 -13.39
N ALA A 303 -7.72 20.10 -13.44
CA ALA A 303 -7.58 21.55 -13.30
C ALA A 303 -8.53 22.36 -14.21
N GLY A 304 -8.81 21.88 -15.42
CA GLY A 304 -9.68 22.55 -16.39
C GLY A 304 -11.15 22.59 -15.98
N TYR A 305 -11.60 21.64 -15.16
CA TYR A 305 -12.97 21.64 -14.59
C TYR A 305 -13.11 22.81 -13.63
N TYR A 306 -12.14 22.98 -12.71
CA TYR A 306 -12.07 24.14 -11.83
C TYR A 306 -11.86 25.44 -12.60
N GLY A 307 -11.06 25.43 -13.68
CA GLY A 307 -10.91 26.56 -14.60
C GLY A 307 -12.23 27.02 -15.22
N LEU A 308 -13.04 26.07 -15.69
CA LEU A 308 -14.39 26.35 -16.20
C LEU A 308 -15.33 26.85 -15.10
N SER A 309 -15.26 26.30 -13.88
CA SER A 309 -16.04 26.81 -12.74
C SER A 309 -15.70 28.27 -12.37
N LEU A 310 -14.42 28.67 -12.50
CA LEU A 310 -14.00 30.06 -12.36
C LEU A 310 -14.57 30.91 -13.50
N ILE A 311 -14.42 30.50 -14.76
CA ILE A 311 -14.96 31.24 -15.93
C ILE A 311 -16.49 31.41 -15.85
N THR A 312 -17.22 30.43 -15.34
CA THR A 312 -18.69 30.50 -15.22
C THR A 312 -19.18 31.23 -13.97
N ALA A 313 -18.34 31.36 -12.92
CA ALA A 313 -18.72 31.85 -11.58
C ALA A 313 -19.89 31.08 -10.93
N SER A 314 -20.11 29.83 -11.35
CA SER A 314 -21.24 29.04 -10.87
C SER A 314 -20.79 28.00 -9.83
N TYR A 315 -21.36 28.11 -8.62
CA TYR A 315 -21.23 27.07 -7.59
C TYR A 315 -21.74 25.71 -8.07
N MET A 316 -22.79 25.66 -8.91
CA MET A 316 -23.25 24.39 -9.51
C MET A 316 -22.16 23.75 -10.39
N VAL A 317 -21.45 24.54 -11.19
CA VAL A 317 -20.33 24.04 -12.00
C VAL A 317 -19.16 23.60 -11.12
N LEU A 318 -18.88 24.30 -10.02
CA LEU A 318 -17.86 23.89 -9.05
C LEU A 318 -18.19 22.57 -8.35
N PHE A 319 -19.41 22.37 -7.86
CA PHE A 319 -19.78 21.11 -7.19
C PHE A 319 -19.87 19.94 -8.17
N VAL A 320 -20.34 20.17 -9.40
CA VAL A 320 -20.33 19.14 -10.46
C VAL A 320 -18.89 18.82 -10.90
N SER A 321 -17.96 19.80 -10.89
CA SER A 321 -16.52 19.56 -11.07
C SER A 321 -15.93 18.68 -9.97
N LEU A 322 -16.27 18.96 -8.71
CA LEU A 322 -15.82 18.18 -7.55
C LEU A 322 -16.36 16.74 -7.60
N PHE A 323 -17.65 16.57 -7.95
CA PHE A 323 -18.25 15.25 -8.19
C PHE A 323 -17.57 14.50 -9.33
N ALA A 324 -17.33 15.14 -10.47
CA ALA A 324 -16.66 14.54 -11.63
C ALA A 324 -15.25 14.04 -11.30
N HIS A 325 -14.49 14.82 -10.52
CA HIS A 325 -13.15 14.48 -10.08
C HIS A 325 -13.16 13.38 -8.99
N ALA A 326 -14.11 13.41 -8.06
CA ALA A 326 -14.30 12.36 -7.07
C ALA A 326 -14.68 11.01 -7.72
N ALA A 327 -15.57 11.02 -8.71
CA ALA A 327 -15.92 9.84 -9.51
C ALA A 327 -14.69 9.24 -10.22
N GLN A 328 -13.74 10.07 -10.64
CA GLN A 328 -12.47 9.58 -11.19
C GLN A 328 -11.61 8.85 -10.16
N PHE A 329 -11.49 9.38 -8.94
CA PHE A 329 -10.75 8.70 -7.87
C PHE A 329 -11.44 7.41 -7.42
N VAL A 330 -12.77 7.34 -7.47
CA VAL A 330 -13.52 6.09 -7.22
C VAL A 330 -13.23 5.06 -8.32
N PHE A 331 -13.24 5.44 -9.60
CA PHE A 331 -12.83 4.55 -10.70
C PHE A 331 -11.38 4.06 -10.54
N LEU A 332 -10.45 4.98 -10.24
CA LEU A 332 -9.03 4.68 -10.03
C LEU A 332 -8.83 3.68 -8.87
N THR A 333 -9.51 3.86 -7.75
CA THR A 333 -9.33 3.03 -6.55
C THR A 333 -10.05 1.68 -6.60
N LEU A 334 -11.17 1.57 -7.31
CA LEU A 334 -11.96 0.34 -7.39
C LEU A 334 -11.67 -0.54 -8.62
N VAL A 335 -11.15 0.03 -9.70
CA VAL A 335 -10.97 -0.65 -11.00
C VAL A 335 -9.50 -0.66 -11.44
N GLU A 336 -8.89 0.51 -11.59
CA GLU A 336 -7.56 0.62 -12.23
C GLU A 336 -6.41 0.21 -11.30
N ASN A 337 -6.31 0.76 -10.08
CA ASN A 337 -5.25 0.36 -9.13
C ASN A 337 -5.28 -1.14 -8.80
N PRO A 338 -6.44 -1.77 -8.48
CA PRO A 338 -6.50 -3.21 -8.24
C PRO A 338 -6.14 -4.07 -9.46
N HIS A 339 -6.20 -3.53 -10.68
CA HIS A 339 -5.69 -4.19 -11.87
C HIS A 339 -4.17 -4.01 -12.01
N ILE A 340 -3.67 -2.79 -11.83
CA ILE A 340 -2.24 -2.47 -11.86
C ILE A 340 -1.47 -3.32 -10.84
N ASP A 341 -1.94 -3.41 -9.59
CA ASP A 341 -1.27 -4.18 -8.55
C ASP A 341 -1.25 -5.68 -8.86
N LYS A 342 -2.37 -6.21 -9.37
CA LYS A 342 -2.54 -7.61 -9.79
C LYS A 342 -1.64 -7.98 -10.97
N THR A 343 -1.33 -7.03 -11.85
CA THR A 343 -0.59 -7.25 -13.10
C THR A 343 0.91 -6.94 -12.96
N TYR A 344 1.28 -5.87 -12.24
CA TYR A 344 2.64 -5.32 -12.20
C TYR A 344 3.31 -5.37 -10.82
N SER A 345 2.56 -5.61 -9.75
CA SER A 345 3.08 -5.67 -8.37
C SER A 345 2.89 -7.07 -7.73
N PRO A 346 3.38 -8.17 -8.35
CA PRO A 346 3.29 -9.49 -7.73
C PRO A 346 4.02 -9.50 -6.37
N PRO A 347 3.49 -10.21 -5.36
CA PRO A 347 4.07 -10.21 -4.02
C PRO A 347 5.52 -10.70 -4.06
N LEU A 348 6.42 -9.93 -3.43
CA LEU A 348 7.83 -10.26 -3.35
C LEU A 348 8.04 -11.51 -2.49
N VAL A 349 8.17 -12.67 -3.15
CA VAL A 349 8.72 -13.87 -2.53
C VAL A 349 10.17 -13.58 -2.16
N HIS A 350 10.40 -13.23 -0.91
CA HIS A 350 11.74 -13.07 -0.37
C HIS A 350 12.44 -14.43 -0.42
N LYS A 351 13.43 -14.57 -1.32
CA LYS A 351 14.27 -15.78 -1.35
C LYS A 351 14.80 -16.08 0.06
N LYS A 352 14.53 -17.28 0.56
CA LYS A 352 15.13 -17.83 1.79
C LYS A 352 16.62 -17.51 1.78
N ARG A 353 17.13 -16.94 2.88
CA ARG A 353 18.57 -16.71 3.05
C ARG A 353 19.21 -18.06 3.32
N THR A 354 19.62 -18.75 2.25
CA THR A 354 20.44 -19.97 2.38
C THR A 354 21.58 -19.67 3.33
N VAL A 355 21.72 -20.49 4.39
CA VAL A 355 22.84 -20.36 5.32
C VAL A 355 24.10 -20.81 4.57
N VAL A 356 24.78 -19.86 3.96
CA VAL A 356 26.14 -20.03 3.48
C VAL A 356 27.00 -20.15 4.74
N LEU A 357 27.16 -21.38 5.22
CA LEU A 357 28.22 -21.74 6.14
C LEU A 357 29.54 -21.30 5.50
N SER A 358 30.24 -20.37 6.12
CA SER A 358 31.45 -19.81 5.53
C SER A 358 32.60 -20.81 5.70
N GLU A 359 32.89 -21.57 4.63
CA GLU A 359 34.06 -22.46 4.56
C GLU A 359 35.41 -21.72 4.77
N GLN A 360 35.40 -20.38 4.71
CA GLN A 360 36.54 -19.53 5.03
C GLN A 360 36.96 -19.61 6.52
N ALA A 361 36.14 -20.21 7.40
CA ALA A 361 36.49 -20.45 8.79
C ALA A 361 37.44 -21.67 9.01
N LEU A 362 37.68 -22.51 8.00
CA LEU A 362 38.44 -23.76 8.15
C LEU A 362 39.79 -23.79 7.41
N ASN A 363 40.09 -22.82 6.54
CA ASN A 363 41.19 -22.87 5.57
C ASN A 363 42.26 -21.77 5.73
N ASN A 364 42.49 -21.25 6.94
CA ASN A 364 43.61 -20.35 7.24
C ASN A 364 44.66 -21.03 8.15
N PRO A 365 45.69 -21.69 7.59
CA PRO A 365 46.86 -22.11 8.36
C PRO A 365 47.77 -20.90 8.61
N SER A 366 47.66 -20.29 9.79
CA SER A 366 48.62 -19.27 10.25
C SER A 366 49.93 -19.93 10.72
N PRO A 367 51.09 -19.63 10.12
CA PRO A 367 52.39 -20.03 10.67
C PRO A 367 52.78 -19.18 11.89
N ASP A 368 53.91 -19.54 12.51
CA ASP A 368 54.71 -18.73 13.44
C ASP A 368 54.11 -18.38 14.82
N ALA A 369 54.01 -19.39 15.69
CA ALA A 369 54.12 -19.24 17.15
C ALA A 369 54.59 -20.55 17.81
N ASP A 370 55.91 -20.75 17.91
CA ASP A 370 56.50 -22.04 18.29
C ASP A 370 56.81 -22.16 19.81
N VAL A 371 56.73 -23.41 20.31
CA VAL A 371 57.24 -23.93 21.60
C VAL A 371 57.02 -23.14 22.90
N ALA A 372 56.12 -23.65 23.77
CA ALA A 372 56.47 -24.08 25.14
C ALA A 372 55.37 -24.98 25.74
N ALA A 373 55.72 -26.10 26.37
CA ALA A 373 54.76 -27.08 26.91
C ALA A 373 54.86 -27.26 28.42
N ALA A 374 53.71 -27.26 29.12
CA ALA A 374 53.60 -27.70 30.52
C ALA A 374 52.21 -28.30 30.82
N LYS A 375 52.20 -29.39 31.60
CA LYS A 375 51.04 -30.07 32.22
C LYS A 375 51.35 -30.25 33.72
N PRO A 376 50.37 -30.57 34.58
CA PRO A 376 48.99 -30.05 34.71
C PRO A 376 48.78 -29.56 36.17
N THR A 377 47.59 -29.75 36.77
CA THR A 377 47.22 -29.40 38.19
C THR A 377 47.08 -27.88 38.41
N THR A 378 46.14 -27.35 39.21
CA THR A 378 45.29 -27.91 40.28
C THR A 378 43.89 -27.28 40.25
N ALA A 379 42.87 -27.95 40.81
CA ALA A 379 41.51 -27.40 40.89
C ALA A 379 41.38 -26.29 41.95
N ILE A 380 40.66 -25.21 41.63
CA ILE A 380 40.14 -24.23 42.60
C ILE A 380 38.67 -23.93 42.26
N THR A 381 37.81 -24.12 43.26
CA THR A 381 36.36 -23.86 43.19
C THR A 381 36.06 -22.36 43.06
N THR A 382 35.26 -21.97 42.08
CA THR A 382 34.66 -20.62 41.99
C THR A 382 33.16 -20.72 41.74
N SER A 383 32.42 -19.70 42.20
CA SER A 383 30.97 -19.77 42.41
C SER A 383 30.12 -19.39 41.18
N PRO A 384 28.85 -19.84 41.08
CA PRO A 384 28.02 -19.67 39.87
C PRO A 384 27.76 -18.23 39.45
N ASN A 385 27.76 -17.27 40.39
CA ASN A 385 27.29 -15.91 40.14
C ASN A 385 28.21 -15.10 39.21
N THR A 386 29.49 -15.44 39.08
CA THR A 386 30.45 -14.64 38.29
C THR A 386 30.28 -14.85 36.78
N LEU A 387 29.81 -16.03 36.35
CA LEU A 387 29.61 -16.34 34.92
C LEU A 387 28.45 -15.54 34.30
N PHE A 388 27.51 -15.08 35.12
CA PHE A 388 26.26 -14.44 34.70
C PHE A 388 26.42 -13.01 34.15
N ILE A 389 27.58 -12.37 34.37
CA ILE A 389 27.82 -10.96 34.00
C ILE A 389 28.60 -10.83 32.67
N LEU A 390 29.38 -11.85 32.27
CA LEU A 390 30.04 -11.85 30.95
C LEU A 390 29.08 -12.24 29.81
N GLY A 391 28.13 -13.15 30.06
CA GLY A 391 27.21 -13.63 29.02
C GLY A 391 26.33 -12.53 28.41
N THR A 392 25.86 -11.58 29.21
CA THR A 392 25.00 -10.46 28.75
C THR A 392 25.77 -9.40 27.98
N SER A 393 27.05 -9.18 28.29
CA SER A 393 27.88 -8.19 27.60
C SER A 393 28.40 -8.70 26.25
N GLN A 394 28.79 -9.98 26.14
CA GLN A 394 29.28 -10.54 24.86
C GLN A 394 28.16 -10.91 23.87
N ALA A 395 26.97 -11.29 24.35
CA ALA A 395 25.80 -11.49 23.46
C ALA A 395 25.44 -10.21 22.68
N SER A 396 25.73 -9.04 23.25
CA SER A 396 25.50 -7.73 22.62
C SER A 396 26.49 -7.38 21.50
N SER A 397 27.57 -8.17 21.31
CA SER A 397 28.66 -7.87 20.35
C SER A 397 28.85 -8.91 19.24
N LEU A 398 28.08 -10.01 19.23
CA LEU A 398 28.31 -11.15 18.32
C LEU A 398 27.33 -11.24 17.13
N VAL A 399 26.43 -10.26 16.96
CA VAL A 399 25.56 -10.15 15.79
C VAL A 399 25.81 -8.81 15.08
N PRO A 400 26.19 -8.80 13.79
CA PRO A 400 26.24 -7.56 13.01
C PRO A 400 24.85 -6.93 12.94
N CYS A 401 24.66 -5.78 13.60
CA CYS A 401 23.35 -5.15 13.75
C CYS A 401 22.78 -4.76 12.39
N GLY A 402 21.76 -5.49 11.93
CA GLY A 402 21.02 -5.12 10.72
C GLY A 402 20.14 -3.90 11.01
N SER A 403 19.90 -3.04 10.03
CA SER A 403 19.14 -1.81 10.25
C SER A 403 17.65 -2.00 10.63
N LYS A 404 17.17 -3.26 10.70
CA LYS A 404 15.90 -3.65 11.35
C LYS A 404 16.02 -3.91 12.87
N ASP A 405 17.14 -4.42 13.36
CA ASP A 405 17.37 -4.72 14.80
C ASP A 405 17.56 -3.44 15.61
N MET A 406 18.12 -2.42 14.97
CA MET A 406 18.16 -1.10 15.53
C MET A 406 16.76 -0.47 15.63
N TYR A 407 15.82 -0.85 14.75
CA TYR A 407 14.46 -0.29 14.77
C TYR A 407 13.69 -0.74 16.02
N SER A 408 13.70 -2.05 16.33
CA SER A 408 13.08 -2.62 17.54
C SER A 408 13.72 -2.14 18.84
N THR A 409 14.97 -1.70 18.79
CA THR A 409 15.72 -1.13 19.93
C THR A 409 15.35 0.33 20.20
N TYR A 410 15.29 1.18 19.15
CA TYR A 410 15.13 2.63 19.29
C TYR A 410 13.68 3.12 19.21
N PHE A 411 12.81 2.40 18.47
CA PHE A 411 11.42 2.78 18.24
C PHE A 411 10.47 1.81 18.93
N ARG A 412 9.37 2.36 19.44
CA ARG A 412 8.29 1.59 20.10
C ARG A 412 6.96 2.04 19.50
N ARG A 413 5.85 1.71 20.16
CA ARG A 413 4.54 2.35 19.92
C ARG A 413 4.56 3.81 20.41
N ASP A 414 5.42 4.63 19.81
CA ASP A 414 5.68 6.03 20.18
C ASP A 414 4.47 6.92 19.83
N LEU A 415 4.18 7.94 20.65
CA LEU A 415 3.06 8.85 20.44
C LEU A 415 3.33 9.77 19.25
N ILE A 416 2.46 9.76 18.24
CA ILE A 416 2.57 10.57 17.02
C ILE A 416 1.35 11.48 16.95
N VAL A 417 1.51 12.71 17.41
CA VAL A 417 0.47 13.71 17.68
C VAL A 417 -0.56 13.20 18.71
N PHE A 418 -1.48 12.33 18.27
CA PHE A 418 -2.44 11.56 19.08
C PHE A 418 -2.55 10.07 18.68
N LYS A 419 -1.96 9.65 17.54
CA LYS A 419 -1.86 8.23 17.17
C LYS A 419 -0.96 7.51 18.17
N ASN A 420 -1.28 6.23 18.46
CA ASN A 420 -0.57 5.34 19.39
C ASN A 420 -0.74 5.61 20.89
N PHE A 421 -1.53 6.62 21.29
CA PHE A 421 -1.73 7.06 22.69
C PHE A 421 -1.84 5.91 23.71
N ASP A 422 -1.19 6.10 24.84
CA ASP A 422 -1.00 5.12 25.91
C ASP A 422 -1.27 5.78 27.28
N PRO A 423 -2.40 5.49 27.94
CA PRO A 423 -2.78 6.16 29.19
C PRO A 423 -1.90 5.80 30.39
N PHE A 424 -1.01 4.81 30.26
CA PHE A 424 -0.02 4.46 31.29
C PHE A 424 1.33 5.16 31.07
N ARG A 425 1.51 5.85 29.94
CA ARG A 425 2.75 6.54 29.61
C ARG A 425 2.74 7.98 30.08
N ALA A 426 3.65 8.31 31.00
CA ALA A 426 3.72 9.64 31.60
C ALA A 426 3.82 10.78 30.55
N THR A 427 4.57 10.59 29.46
CA THR A 427 4.69 11.55 28.35
C THR A 427 3.34 11.89 27.73
N ASP A 428 2.49 10.89 27.52
CA ASP A 428 1.23 11.00 26.81
C ASP A 428 0.20 11.69 27.72
N ILE A 429 0.19 11.32 29.01
CA ILE A 429 -0.56 12.04 30.05
C ILE A 429 -0.15 13.51 30.12
N PHE A 430 1.16 13.82 30.10
CA PHE A 430 1.64 15.20 30.13
C PHE A 430 1.23 16.00 28.88
N VAL A 431 1.22 15.40 27.69
CA VAL A 431 0.70 16.04 26.46
C VAL A 431 -0.79 16.38 26.63
N SER A 432 -1.61 15.43 27.08
CA SER A 432 -3.04 15.68 27.34
C SER A 432 -3.27 16.76 28.42
N LEU A 433 -2.50 16.73 29.50
CA LEU A 433 -2.61 17.68 30.61
C LEU A 433 -2.22 19.11 30.18
N ILE A 434 -1.17 19.27 29.37
CA ILE A 434 -0.74 20.58 28.87
C ILE A 434 -1.75 21.15 27.86
N ILE A 435 -2.35 20.31 27.01
CA ILE A 435 -3.47 20.72 26.12
C ILE A 435 -4.70 21.13 26.93
N LEU A 436 -5.01 20.39 28.01
CA LEU A 436 -6.12 20.70 28.91
C LEU A 436 -5.90 22.06 29.61
N TYR A 437 -4.73 22.29 30.20
CA TYR A 437 -4.38 23.59 30.78
C TYR A 437 -4.41 24.71 29.74
N ALA A 438 -3.90 24.48 28.52
CA ALA A 438 -3.95 25.46 27.44
C ALA A 438 -5.37 25.86 27.04
N THR A 439 -6.33 24.94 27.20
CA THR A 439 -7.75 25.19 26.90
C THR A 439 -8.50 25.85 28.07
N ILE A 440 -8.18 25.47 29.31
CA ILE A 440 -8.86 25.96 30.53
C ILE A 440 -8.33 27.34 30.99
N VAL A 441 -7.01 27.56 30.99
CA VAL A 441 -6.41 28.80 31.51
C VAL A 441 -6.97 30.08 30.86
N PRO A 442 -7.22 30.16 29.53
CA PRO A 442 -7.87 31.33 28.93
C PRO A 442 -9.28 31.61 29.46
N LEU A 443 -10.02 30.58 29.91
CA LEU A 443 -11.37 30.70 30.45
C LEU A 443 -11.37 31.22 31.90
N LEU A 444 -10.31 30.94 32.68
CA LEU A 444 -10.14 31.47 34.04
C LEU A 444 -9.97 33.00 34.04
N PHE A 445 -9.40 33.57 32.97
CA PHE A 445 -9.27 35.02 32.78
C PHE A 445 -10.51 35.68 32.13
N SER A 446 -11.64 34.97 31.99
CA SER A 446 -12.85 35.47 31.32
C SER A 446 -13.39 36.79 31.90
N ASN A 447 -13.24 37.00 33.21
CA ASN A 447 -13.63 38.23 33.92
C ASN A 447 -12.86 39.49 33.45
N MET A 448 -11.78 39.34 32.69
CA MET A 448 -11.00 40.46 32.13
C MET A 448 -11.47 40.88 30.72
N GLY A 449 -12.53 40.24 30.20
CA GLY A 449 -13.22 40.61 28.97
C GLY A 449 -12.69 39.95 27.68
N PRO A 450 -13.50 39.93 26.59
CA PRO A 450 -13.23 39.08 25.42
C PRO A 450 -11.92 39.36 24.69
N GLY A 451 -11.43 40.61 24.73
CA GLY A 451 -10.15 41.01 24.13
C GLY A 451 -8.96 40.34 24.81
N VAL A 452 -8.96 40.23 26.14
CA VAL A 452 -7.86 39.62 26.92
C VAL A 452 -7.78 38.12 26.67
N ILE A 453 -8.93 37.44 26.64
CA ILE A 453 -9.03 36.01 26.29
C ILE A 453 -8.45 35.77 24.88
N THR A 454 -8.85 36.60 23.92
CA THR A 454 -8.41 36.46 22.52
C THR A 454 -6.92 36.75 22.36
N PHE A 455 -6.39 37.77 23.05
CA PHE A 455 -4.96 38.05 23.11
C PHE A 455 -4.18 36.88 23.70
N PHE A 456 -4.61 36.32 24.83
CA PHE A 456 -3.90 35.22 25.50
C PHE A 456 -3.83 33.97 24.61
N ILE A 457 -4.93 33.58 23.95
CA ILE A 457 -4.95 32.41 23.06
C ILE A 457 -4.04 32.61 21.84
N VAL A 458 -4.06 33.78 21.21
CA VAL A 458 -3.18 34.08 20.05
C VAL A 458 -1.72 34.18 20.48
N PHE A 459 -1.42 34.79 21.63
CA PHE A 459 -0.07 34.86 22.21
C PHE A 459 0.47 33.47 22.56
N GLN A 460 -0.37 32.59 23.12
CA GLN A 460 0.01 31.22 23.42
C GLN A 460 0.33 30.43 22.14
N ALA A 461 -0.47 30.56 21.08
CA ALA A 461 -0.21 29.91 19.79
C ALA A 461 1.08 30.43 19.13
N LEU A 462 1.36 31.74 19.26
CA LEU A 462 2.62 32.34 18.83
C LEU A 462 3.81 31.78 19.63
N LEU A 463 3.70 31.67 20.96
CA LEU A 463 4.73 31.14 21.85
C LEU A 463 5.08 29.69 21.52
N TRP A 464 4.08 28.82 21.31
CA TRP A 464 4.34 27.42 20.92
C TRP A 464 4.94 27.30 19.52
N ARG A 465 4.53 28.14 18.55
CA ARG A 465 5.20 28.20 17.24
C ARG A 465 6.66 28.64 17.39
N ILE A 466 6.96 29.62 18.25
CA ILE A 466 8.34 30.08 18.51
C ILE A 466 9.18 28.96 19.15
N PHE A 467 8.64 28.28 20.17
CA PHE A 467 9.31 27.17 20.84
C PHE A 467 9.62 26.02 19.84
N HIS A 468 8.63 25.63 19.05
CA HIS A 468 8.79 24.58 18.04
C HIS A 468 9.83 24.94 16.97
N SER A 469 9.70 26.09 16.32
CA SER A 469 10.55 26.41 15.16
C SER A 469 11.95 26.90 15.53
N TYR A 470 12.12 27.66 16.62
CA TYR A 470 13.41 28.29 16.94
C TYR A 470 14.13 27.63 18.12
N VAL A 471 13.43 27.23 19.19
CA VAL A 471 14.11 26.60 20.35
C VAL A 471 14.50 25.17 20.02
N LEU A 472 13.59 24.35 19.48
CA LEU A 472 13.95 22.99 19.04
C LEU A 472 14.87 23.01 17.81
N GLY A 473 14.71 23.98 16.91
CA GLY A 473 15.65 24.22 15.79
C GLY A 473 17.07 24.53 16.26
N PHE A 474 17.25 25.34 17.30
CA PHE A 474 18.56 25.61 17.91
C PHE A 474 19.16 24.36 18.59
N VAL A 475 18.34 23.53 19.24
CA VAL A 475 18.77 22.24 19.80
C VAL A 475 19.26 21.29 18.71
N LEU A 476 18.51 21.14 17.60
CA LEU A 476 18.93 20.35 16.44
C LEU A 476 20.20 20.90 15.78
N TYR A 477 20.32 22.22 15.63
CA TYR A 477 21.54 22.84 15.11
C TYR A 477 22.76 22.50 15.98
N ARG A 478 22.67 22.68 17.31
CA ARG A 478 23.73 22.31 18.26
C ARG A 478 23.99 20.80 18.35
N GLN A 479 22.99 19.98 18.09
CA GLN A 479 23.14 18.53 17.96
C GLN A 479 23.89 18.18 16.67
N SER A 480 23.62 18.85 15.55
CA SER A 480 24.32 18.65 14.27
C SER A 480 25.77 19.15 14.27
N THR A 481 26.11 20.22 14.99
CA THR A 481 27.49 20.73 15.03
C THR A 481 28.32 20.02 16.09
N ASP A 482 27.79 19.93 17.31
CA ASP A 482 28.58 19.61 18.50
C ASP A 482 28.15 18.30 19.18
N LYS A 483 27.05 17.66 18.72
CA LYS A 483 26.32 16.57 19.41
C LYS A 483 25.97 16.94 20.86
N PHE A 484 25.66 18.22 21.09
CA PHE A 484 25.46 18.80 22.43
C PHE A 484 24.42 18.05 23.27
N TYR A 485 23.27 17.70 22.68
CA TYR A 485 22.17 17.08 23.41
C TYR A 485 22.53 15.66 23.84
N THR A 486 23.07 14.83 22.93
CA THR A 486 23.55 13.49 23.27
C THR A 486 24.70 13.53 24.29
N LYS A 487 25.65 14.47 24.15
CA LYS A 487 26.76 14.64 25.10
C LYS A 487 26.28 15.04 26.50
N HIS A 488 25.18 15.78 26.62
CA HIS A 488 24.59 16.09 27.92
C HIS A 488 24.11 14.82 28.64
N PHE A 489 23.33 13.96 27.97
CA PHE A 489 22.88 12.69 28.56
C PHE A 489 24.05 11.78 28.95
N ILE A 490 25.02 11.58 28.05
CA ILE A 490 26.21 10.76 28.32
C ILE A 490 27.00 11.29 29.53
N LYS A 491 27.17 12.62 29.64
CA LYS A 491 27.84 13.24 30.81
C LYS A 491 27.13 12.94 32.14
N HIS A 492 25.82 12.73 32.11
CA HIS A 492 25.00 12.42 33.28
C HIS A 492 24.66 10.92 33.42
N GLY A 493 25.36 10.04 32.70
CA GLY A 493 25.23 8.58 32.81
C GLY A 493 24.08 7.98 31.99
N GLY A 494 23.37 8.77 31.19
CA GLY A 494 22.35 8.30 30.26
C GLY A 494 22.93 7.85 28.91
N THR A 495 22.17 7.05 28.17
CA THR A 495 22.55 6.53 26.85
C THR A 495 22.14 7.45 25.70
N VAL A 496 22.58 7.11 24.48
CA VAL A 496 22.09 7.76 23.24
C VAL A 496 20.58 7.53 23.05
N GLN A 497 20.06 6.37 23.48
CA GLN A 497 18.63 6.05 23.43
C GLN A 497 17.84 6.93 24.43
N ASP A 498 18.34 7.17 25.64
CA ASP A 498 17.66 8.04 26.61
C ASP A 498 17.56 9.49 26.11
N ALA A 499 18.62 9.97 25.45
CA ALA A 499 18.63 11.25 24.77
C ALA A 499 17.58 11.29 23.65
N PHE A 500 17.54 10.27 22.78
CA PHE A 500 16.60 10.24 21.66
C PHE A 500 15.14 10.07 22.10
N GLN A 501 14.84 9.25 23.11
CA GLN A 501 13.51 9.14 23.71
C GLN A 501 13.03 10.47 24.34
N SER A 502 13.94 11.18 25.03
CA SER A 502 13.66 12.52 25.58
C SER A 502 13.38 13.54 24.47
N TRP A 503 14.14 13.48 23.37
CA TRP A 503 13.92 14.30 22.19
C TRP A 503 12.55 14.02 21.54
N LYS A 504 12.21 12.76 21.25
CA LYS A 504 10.90 12.35 20.69
C LYS A 504 9.74 12.92 21.53
N SER A 505 9.85 12.83 22.86
CA SER A 505 8.87 13.33 23.81
C SER A 505 8.65 14.84 23.72
N ILE A 506 9.75 15.62 23.72
CA ILE A 506 9.71 17.09 23.64
C ILE A 506 9.22 17.55 22.25
N PHE A 507 9.70 16.91 21.19
CA PHE A 507 9.29 17.21 19.82
C PHE A 507 7.80 16.96 19.62
N ASN A 508 7.28 15.80 20.04
CA ASN A 508 5.86 15.48 19.89
C ASN A 508 4.95 16.43 20.68
N LEU A 509 5.28 16.70 21.97
CA LEU A 509 4.57 17.69 22.78
C LEU A 509 4.50 19.05 22.07
N SER A 510 5.65 19.54 21.62
CA SER A 510 5.77 20.81 20.92
C SER A 510 4.94 20.83 19.63
N ASN A 511 5.02 19.77 18.82
CA ASN A 511 4.28 19.63 17.56
C ASN A 511 2.76 19.66 17.79
N SER A 512 2.25 18.78 18.67
CA SER A 512 0.84 18.72 19.07
C SER A 512 0.33 20.07 19.59
N MET A 513 1.13 20.75 20.42
CA MET A 513 0.77 22.07 20.94
C MET A 513 0.68 23.14 19.85
N THR A 514 1.50 23.10 18.78
CA THR A 514 1.36 24.06 17.68
C THR A 514 0.04 23.88 16.90
N TYR A 515 -0.45 22.65 16.76
CA TYR A 515 -1.76 22.40 16.13
C TYR A 515 -2.90 22.72 17.08
N ALA A 516 -2.85 22.25 18.33
CA ALA A 516 -3.91 22.46 19.32
C ALA A 516 -4.16 23.94 19.63
N THR A 517 -3.10 24.73 19.83
CA THR A 517 -3.25 26.17 20.14
C THR A 517 -3.63 27.01 18.92
N PHE A 518 -3.16 26.66 17.72
CA PHE A 518 -3.65 27.30 16.49
C PHE A 518 -5.12 26.98 16.25
N PHE A 519 -5.55 25.72 16.44
CA PHE A 519 -6.96 25.33 16.33
C PHE A 519 -7.84 26.06 17.35
N LEU A 520 -7.38 26.18 18.61
CA LEU A 520 -8.08 26.95 19.64
C LEU A 520 -8.20 28.44 19.27
N ALA A 521 -7.15 29.04 18.70
CA ALA A 521 -7.20 30.41 18.18
C ALA A 521 -8.18 30.56 17.02
N ALA A 522 -8.13 29.65 16.04
CA ALA A 522 -9.05 29.62 14.91
C ALA A 522 -10.51 29.46 15.38
N PHE A 523 -10.79 28.50 16.26
CA PHE A 523 -12.11 28.27 16.85
C PHE A 523 -12.62 29.50 17.63
N LYS A 524 -11.77 30.16 18.43
CA LYS A 524 -12.12 31.40 19.14
C LYS A 524 -12.42 32.57 18.18
N MET A 525 -11.81 32.61 17.00
CA MET A 525 -12.00 33.67 16.01
C MET A 525 -12.97 33.31 14.87
N TYR A 526 -13.55 32.11 14.88
CA TYR A 526 -14.56 31.68 13.92
C TYR A 526 -15.93 32.29 14.27
N SER A 527 -16.65 32.74 13.24
CA SER A 527 -18.05 33.12 13.31
C SER A 527 -18.87 32.20 12.41
N LEU A 528 -19.92 31.59 12.98
CA LEU A 528 -20.85 30.75 12.23
C LEU A 528 -21.64 31.65 11.24
N PRO A 529 -21.65 31.35 9.94
CA PRO A 529 -22.46 32.09 8.98
C PRO A 529 -23.96 31.81 9.18
N GLU A 530 -24.77 32.87 9.13
CA GLU A 530 -26.22 32.77 9.02
C GLU A 530 -26.59 32.27 7.60
N ASP A 531 -26.17 33.00 6.57
CA ASP A 531 -26.31 32.60 5.17
C ASP A 531 -25.03 31.94 4.61
N TRP A 532 -25.12 30.65 4.30
CA TRP A 532 -24.02 29.89 3.69
C TRP A 532 -23.81 30.21 2.21
N THR A 533 -24.88 30.56 1.49
CA THR A 533 -24.87 30.85 0.04
C THR A 533 -24.42 32.28 -0.29
N TYR A 534 -24.24 33.13 0.71
CA TYR A 534 -23.89 34.54 0.50
C TYR A 534 -22.41 34.73 0.10
N GLY A 535 -22.18 35.45 -1.00
CA GLY A 535 -20.85 35.86 -1.46
C GLY A 535 -19.86 34.69 -1.60
N THR A 536 -18.75 34.77 -0.87
CA THR A 536 -17.66 33.77 -0.86
C THR A 536 -17.72 32.81 0.34
N VAL A 537 -18.79 32.85 1.15
CA VAL A 537 -18.90 32.04 2.38
C VAL A 537 -18.81 30.54 2.07
N LEU A 538 -19.56 30.03 1.10
CA LEU A 538 -19.48 28.62 0.72
C LEU A 538 -18.08 28.25 0.18
N LEU A 539 -17.51 29.11 -0.67
CA LEU A 539 -16.19 28.89 -1.28
C LEU A 539 -15.06 28.81 -0.23
N ARG A 540 -15.04 29.72 0.75
CA ARG A 540 -13.96 29.77 1.77
C ARG A 540 -13.97 28.54 2.67
N HIS A 541 -15.15 27.97 2.96
CA HIS A 541 -15.27 26.73 3.74
C HIS A 541 -14.87 25.50 2.91
N VAL A 542 -15.35 25.38 1.66
CA VAL A 542 -15.00 24.25 0.79
C VAL A 542 -13.49 24.21 0.51
N LEU A 543 -12.88 25.35 0.16
CA LEU A 543 -11.43 25.44 -0.04
C LEU A 543 -10.66 25.26 1.28
N GLY A 544 -11.17 25.79 2.40
CA GLY A 544 -10.51 25.67 3.70
C GLY A 544 -10.45 24.22 4.19
N LEU A 545 -11.56 23.47 4.07
CA LEU A 545 -11.61 22.05 4.37
C LEU A 545 -10.74 21.22 3.41
N ALA A 546 -10.71 21.56 2.12
CA ALA A 546 -9.84 20.91 1.14
C ALA A 546 -8.34 21.11 1.46
N LEU A 547 -7.94 22.30 1.94
CA LEU A 547 -6.55 22.56 2.38
C LEU A 547 -6.20 21.84 3.69
N ILE A 548 -7.15 21.67 4.62
CA ILE A 548 -6.96 20.86 5.83
C ILE A 548 -6.80 19.38 5.45
N ALA A 549 -7.63 18.85 4.55
CA ALA A 549 -7.51 17.48 4.04
C ALA A 549 -6.19 17.24 3.29
N LEU A 550 -5.77 18.19 2.43
CA LEU A 550 -4.48 18.17 1.74
C LEU A 550 -3.31 18.10 2.72
N HIS A 551 -3.36 18.86 3.81
CA HIS A 551 -2.33 18.84 4.86
C HIS A 551 -2.28 17.49 5.58
N ILE A 552 -3.43 16.95 6.02
CA ILE A 552 -3.50 15.64 6.69
C ILE A 552 -2.93 14.55 5.76
N TRP A 553 -3.34 14.53 4.49
CA TRP A 553 -2.80 13.61 3.49
C TRP A 553 -1.29 13.79 3.28
N THR A 554 -0.79 15.04 3.26
CA THR A 554 0.65 15.34 3.15
C THR A 554 1.41 14.75 4.33
N SER A 555 1.00 15.04 5.57
CA SER A 555 1.70 14.56 6.77
C SER A 555 1.66 13.04 6.92
N VAL A 556 0.56 12.39 6.55
CA VAL A 556 0.47 10.93 6.47
C VAL A 556 1.43 10.39 5.39
N SER A 557 1.43 10.96 4.18
CA SER A 557 2.32 10.54 3.08
C SER A 557 3.82 10.75 3.39
N VAL A 558 4.14 11.77 4.20
CA VAL A 558 5.48 12.04 4.74
C VAL A 558 5.88 10.96 5.74
N PHE A 559 5.01 10.67 6.72
CA PHE A 559 5.22 9.62 7.71
C PHE A 559 5.36 8.22 7.08
N GLU A 560 4.55 7.90 6.06
CA GLU A 560 4.58 6.62 5.33
C GLU A 560 5.87 6.34 4.54
N VAL A 561 6.73 7.35 4.34
CA VAL A 561 8.04 7.24 3.65
C VAL A 561 9.21 7.36 4.64
N LEU A 562 9.10 8.25 5.62
CA LEU A 562 10.14 8.48 6.64
C LEU A 562 10.15 7.44 7.77
N GLY A 563 8.99 6.83 8.07
CA GLY A 563 8.76 6.05 9.29
C GLY A 563 8.96 6.88 10.56
N ASP A 564 8.99 6.19 11.70
CA ASP A 564 9.24 6.84 12.99
C ASP A 564 10.66 7.47 13.04
N PHE A 565 11.62 6.87 12.34
CA PHE A 565 13.01 7.36 12.28
C PHE A 565 13.10 8.78 11.71
N GLY A 566 12.59 9.00 10.49
CA GLY A 566 12.69 10.31 9.86
C GLY A 566 11.72 11.33 10.46
N TRP A 567 10.53 10.89 10.90
CA TRP A 567 9.53 11.78 11.53
C TRP A 567 10.05 12.46 12.80
N PHE A 568 10.95 11.80 13.54
CA PHE A 568 11.56 12.33 14.76
C PHE A 568 12.98 12.92 14.56
N TYR A 569 13.42 13.17 13.32
CA TYR A 569 14.78 13.65 13.02
C TYR A 569 15.89 12.74 13.59
N GLY A 570 15.72 11.42 13.43
CA GLY A 570 16.62 10.40 13.99
C GLY A 570 18.06 10.45 13.46
N ASP A 571 18.28 10.99 12.27
CA ASP A 571 19.59 11.22 11.65
C ASP A 571 20.47 12.21 12.42
N PHE A 572 19.88 13.21 13.10
CA PHE A 572 20.60 14.08 14.02
C PHE A 572 21.22 13.32 15.22
N PHE A 573 20.73 12.12 15.53
CA PHE A 573 21.13 11.33 16.70
C PHE A 573 21.87 10.03 16.33
N LEU A 574 21.48 9.34 15.26
CA LEU A 574 21.82 7.94 14.97
C LEU A 574 22.37 7.76 13.54
N GLU A 575 23.55 8.33 13.27
CA GLU A 575 24.13 8.44 11.92
C GLU A 575 24.34 7.08 11.22
N GLU A 576 24.78 6.06 11.95
CA GLU A 576 25.05 4.69 11.44
C GLU A 576 23.81 3.98 10.88
N SER A 577 22.61 4.43 11.25
CA SER A 577 21.33 3.83 10.85
C SER A 577 20.67 4.48 9.63
N SER A 578 21.31 5.51 9.07
CA SER A 578 20.79 6.27 7.94
C SER A 578 20.81 5.45 6.63
N ASN A 579 19.73 4.70 6.37
CA ASN A 579 19.50 3.84 5.19
C ASN A 579 19.37 4.61 3.84
N GLY A 580 20.10 5.71 3.65
CA GLY A 580 20.04 6.57 2.46
C GLY A 580 18.83 7.51 2.42
N LEU A 581 18.57 8.07 1.24
CA LEU A 581 17.45 8.97 0.98
C LEU A 581 16.42 8.29 0.07
N PHE A 582 15.22 8.07 0.59
CA PHE A 582 14.14 7.41 -0.14
C PHE A 582 13.33 8.41 -0.98
N TYR A 583 13.58 8.45 -2.28
CA TYR A 583 12.78 9.22 -3.25
C TYR A 583 11.52 8.44 -3.71
N THR A 584 10.77 7.91 -2.74
CA THR A 584 9.52 7.16 -2.92
C THR A 584 8.33 7.94 -2.35
N GLY A 585 7.10 7.52 -2.67
CA GLY A 585 5.89 8.21 -2.25
C GLY A 585 5.92 9.71 -2.60
N ILE A 586 5.55 10.56 -1.65
CA ILE A 586 5.51 12.02 -1.84
C ILE A 586 6.89 12.62 -2.17
N TYR A 587 7.98 12.02 -1.69
CA TYR A 587 9.36 12.48 -1.92
C TYR A 587 9.87 12.21 -3.35
N ARG A 588 9.16 11.39 -4.15
CA ARG A 588 9.44 11.32 -5.59
C ARG A 588 9.09 12.64 -6.31
N PHE A 589 7.96 13.24 -5.96
CA PHE A 589 7.43 14.47 -6.58
C PHE A 589 8.05 15.75 -6.00
N VAL A 590 8.15 15.84 -4.68
CA VAL A 590 8.47 17.07 -3.94
C VAL A 590 9.59 16.81 -2.92
N ASN A 591 10.73 17.49 -3.07
CA ASN A 591 11.89 17.27 -2.18
C ASN A 591 11.64 17.70 -0.73
N ASN A 592 10.72 18.65 -0.50
CA ASN A 592 10.39 19.21 0.81
C ASN A 592 8.86 19.45 0.89
N PRO A 593 8.03 18.39 1.05
CA PRO A 593 6.56 18.53 1.04
C PRO A 593 6.05 19.44 2.16
N GLU A 594 6.70 19.40 3.33
CA GLU A 594 6.38 20.23 4.49
C GLU A 594 6.43 21.74 4.20
N LYS A 595 7.33 22.16 3.30
CA LYS A 595 7.60 23.55 2.95
C LYS A 595 6.41 24.25 2.28
N VAL A 596 5.56 23.50 1.60
CA VAL A 596 4.44 24.03 0.78
C VAL A 596 3.10 23.43 1.19
N MET A 597 3.01 22.10 1.30
CA MET A 597 1.75 21.42 1.60
C MET A 597 1.58 21.14 3.11
N GLY A 598 2.68 20.96 3.84
CA GLY A 598 2.68 20.80 5.30
C GLY A 598 2.21 22.02 6.11
N HIS A 599 1.84 23.12 5.46
CA HIS A 599 1.22 24.29 6.10
C HIS A 599 -0.22 24.56 5.61
N ALA A 600 -0.77 23.72 4.74
CA ALA A 600 -2.08 23.96 4.13
C ALA A 600 -3.23 24.02 5.16
N ALA A 601 -3.19 23.27 6.27
CA ALA A 601 -4.23 23.36 7.30
C ALA A 601 -4.30 24.73 7.99
N PHE A 602 -3.16 25.41 8.21
CA PHE A 602 -3.14 26.75 8.78
C PHE A 602 -3.81 27.75 7.83
N TRP A 603 -3.48 27.68 6.54
CA TRP A 603 -4.15 28.48 5.50
C TRP A 603 -5.64 28.12 5.34
N GLY A 604 -6.01 26.84 5.47
CA GLY A 604 -7.40 26.39 5.40
C GLY A 604 -8.25 26.90 6.55
N MET A 605 -7.73 26.86 7.79
CA MET A 605 -8.34 27.49 8.95
C MET A 605 -8.41 29.01 8.80
N THR A 606 -7.39 29.67 8.22
CA THR A 606 -7.43 31.10 7.90
C THR A 606 -8.57 31.45 6.94
N LEU A 607 -8.80 30.65 5.88
CA LEU A 607 -9.92 30.87 4.93
C LEU A 607 -11.27 30.71 5.61
N ILE A 608 -11.45 29.69 6.46
CA ILE A 608 -12.68 29.44 7.21
C ILE A 608 -13.00 30.61 8.15
N CYS A 609 -12.02 31.04 8.95
CA CYS A 609 -12.18 32.09 9.95
C CYS A 609 -12.22 33.51 9.35
N SER A 610 -11.65 33.71 8.16
CA SER A 610 -11.62 35.01 7.46
C SER A 610 -11.06 36.18 8.31
N SER A 611 -10.07 35.89 9.17
CA SER A 611 -9.65 36.76 10.28
C SER A 611 -8.15 37.12 10.24
N TRP A 612 -7.85 38.42 10.41
CA TRP A 612 -6.49 38.97 10.27
C TRP A 612 -5.45 38.39 11.25
N PRO A 613 -5.70 38.23 12.56
CA PRO A 613 -4.71 37.62 13.46
C PRO A 613 -4.40 36.16 13.10
N ILE A 614 -5.39 35.39 12.61
CA ILE A 614 -5.18 34.00 12.16
C ILE A 614 -4.37 33.97 10.84
N PHE A 615 -4.60 34.93 9.94
CA PHE A 615 -3.77 35.12 8.73
C PHE A 615 -2.31 35.44 9.09
N ILE A 616 -2.08 36.36 10.02
CA ILE A 616 -0.74 36.74 10.48
C ILE A 616 -0.04 35.55 11.16
N LEU A 617 -0.76 34.77 11.98
CA LEU A 617 -0.23 33.57 12.65
C LEU A 617 0.10 32.44 11.66
N ALA A 618 -0.71 32.25 10.60
CA ALA A 618 -0.44 31.30 9.52
C ALA A 618 0.79 31.72 8.70
N MET A 619 0.86 32.99 8.31
CA MET A 619 2.00 33.57 7.60
C MET A 619 3.29 33.48 8.42
N PHE A 620 3.23 33.79 9.73
CA PHE A 620 4.36 33.63 10.65
C PHE A 620 4.80 32.16 10.72
N SER A 621 3.87 31.22 10.90
CA SER A 621 4.17 29.78 10.92
C SER A 621 4.88 29.31 9.63
N GLN A 622 4.36 29.73 8.48
CA GLN A 622 4.93 29.45 7.16
C GLN A 622 6.36 29.98 7.00
N ILE A 623 6.64 31.18 7.52
CA ILE A 623 7.97 31.80 7.51
C ILE A 623 8.90 31.09 8.49
N SER A 624 8.45 30.80 9.73
CA SER A 624 9.25 30.08 10.72
C SER A 624 9.64 28.68 10.24
N ASN A 625 8.76 27.95 9.56
CA ASN A 625 9.10 26.67 8.93
C ASN A 625 10.11 26.85 7.78
N PHE A 626 9.91 27.83 6.88
CA PHE A 626 10.87 28.11 5.82
C PHE A 626 12.28 28.39 6.38
N LEU A 627 12.37 29.14 7.48
CA LEU A 627 13.63 29.45 8.16
C LEU A 627 14.26 28.21 8.81
N PHE A 628 13.47 27.39 9.52
CA PHE A 628 13.92 26.11 10.08
C PHE A 628 14.51 25.19 9.00
N LEU A 629 13.76 24.96 7.92
CA LEU A 629 14.19 24.12 6.79
C LEU A 629 15.47 24.65 6.12
N HIS A 630 15.67 25.97 6.10
CA HIS A 630 16.83 26.60 5.46
C HIS A 630 18.10 26.61 6.33
N PHE A 631 17.95 26.84 7.64
CA PHE A 631 19.08 27.04 8.56
C PHE A 631 19.42 25.83 9.44
N VAL A 632 18.50 24.87 9.62
CA VAL A 632 18.70 23.69 10.47
C VAL A 632 18.75 22.41 9.63
N GLU A 633 17.67 22.11 8.90
CA GLU A 633 17.55 20.85 8.16
C GLU A 633 18.42 20.83 6.89
N SER A 634 18.27 21.79 5.97
CA SER A 634 19.04 21.81 4.71
C SER A 634 20.56 21.73 4.90
N PRO A 635 21.18 22.38 5.91
CA PRO A 635 22.60 22.22 6.20
C PRO A 635 22.95 20.84 6.79
N HIS A 636 22.10 20.28 7.66
CA HIS A 636 22.30 18.94 8.23
C HIS A 636 22.24 17.86 7.15
N MET A 637 21.21 17.88 6.32
CA MET A 637 21.03 16.90 5.24
C MET A 637 22.20 16.91 4.25
N ARG A 638 22.76 18.09 3.95
CA ARG A 638 23.98 18.21 3.11
C ARG A 638 25.23 17.69 3.81
N ARG A 639 25.31 17.77 5.13
CA ARG A 639 26.45 17.29 5.93
C ARG A 639 26.51 15.77 6.00
N ILE A 640 25.37 15.09 6.20
CA ILE A 640 25.31 13.62 6.25
C ILE A 640 25.28 13.00 4.85
N TYR A 641 24.38 13.49 3.97
CA TYR A 641 24.09 12.81 2.70
C TYR A 641 24.86 13.38 1.49
N GLY A 642 25.51 14.54 1.61
CA GLY A 642 26.32 15.15 0.56
C GLY A 642 25.56 15.38 -0.76
N ASP A 643 26.22 15.09 -1.89
CA ASP A 643 25.59 15.20 -3.23
C ASP A 643 24.48 14.18 -3.51
N LYS A 644 24.19 13.24 -2.59
CA LYS A 644 22.99 12.37 -2.69
C LYS A 644 21.69 13.16 -2.51
N VAL A 645 21.74 14.38 -1.97
CA VAL A 645 20.59 15.28 -1.83
C VAL A 645 20.19 15.87 -3.19
N ARG A 646 19.06 15.38 -3.73
CA ARG A 646 18.42 15.86 -4.97
C ARG A 646 18.21 17.39 -4.96
N LYS A 647 18.80 18.08 -5.95
CA LYS A 647 18.79 19.56 -6.05
C LYS A 647 17.46 20.14 -6.56
N ASP A 648 16.80 19.47 -7.51
CA ASP A 648 15.49 19.85 -8.08
C ASP A 648 14.47 18.72 -7.96
N ALA A 649 13.23 19.05 -7.57
CA ALA A 649 12.11 18.11 -7.46
C ALA A 649 11.39 17.92 -8.81
N GLY A 650 10.63 16.84 -8.99
CA GLY A 650 9.90 16.57 -10.26
C GLY A 650 8.90 17.67 -10.64
N VAL A 651 8.16 18.20 -9.65
CA VAL A 651 7.29 19.39 -9.82
C VAL A 651 8.10 20.64 -10.24
N VAL A 652 9.35 20.77 -9.78
CA VAL A 652 10.21 21.92 -10.10
C VAL A 652 10.87 21.78 -11.47
N LYS A 653 11.29 20.56 -11.85
CA LYS A 653 11.79 20.21 -13.20
C LYS A 653 10.73 20.51 -14.26
N THR A 654 9.52 19.97 -14.09
CA THR A 654 8.39 20.18 -15.02
C THR A 654 7.97 21.65 -15.13
N VAL A 655 7.86 22.38 -14.02
CA VAL A 655 7.55 23.83 -14.07
C VAL A 655 8.68 24.63 -14.73
N LYS A 656 9.95 24.28 -14.51
CA LYS A 656 11.09 24.88 -15.23
C LYS A 656 11.01 24.59 -16.74
N ALA A 657 10.73 23.34 -17.13
CA ALA A 657 10.59 22.96 -18.53
C ALA A 657 9.43 23.71 -19.21
N ALA A 658 8.25 23.78 -18.58
CA ALA A 658 7.10 24.52 -19.09
C ALA A 658 7.35 26.04 -19.17
N ALA A 659 8.08 26.62 -18.21
CA ALA A 659 8.46 28.03 -18.25
C ALA A 659 9.48 28.34 -19.37
N VAL A 660 10.44 27.45 -19.60
CA VAL A 660 11.40 27.55 -20.71
C VAL A 660 10.69 27.35 -22.06
N LEU A 661 9.74 26.42 -22.17
CA LEU A 661 8.91 26.24 -23.35
C LEU A 661 8.07 27.49 -23.65
N SER A 662 7.39 28.05 -22.64
CA SER A 662 6.65 29.30 -22.74
C SER A 662 7.52 30.47 -23.19
N LYS A 663 8.75 30.59 -22.64
CA LYS A 663 9.71 31.59 -23.10
C LYS A 663 10.14 31.36 -24.55
N LYS A 664 10.48 30.13 -24.94
CA LYS A 664 10.90 29.79 -26.31
C LYS A 664 9.79 30.08 -27.32
N VAL A 665 8.55 29.70 -27.02
CA VAL A 665 7.36 30.03 -27.82
C VAL A 665 7.15 31.54 -27.90
N LYS A 666 7.39 32.30 -26.83
CA LYS A 666 7.31 33.77 -26.84
C LYS A 666 8.44 34.43 -27.65
N ASP A 667 9.66 33.91 -27.57
CA ASP A 667 10.82 34.40 -28.32
C ASP A 667 10.68 34.07 -29.83
N ASP A 668 10.14 32.90 -30.17
CA ASP A 668 9.84 32.52 -31.56
C ASP A 668 8.60 33.25 -32.09
N LEU A 669 7.56 33.49 -31.29
CA LEU A 669 6.48 34.43 -31.62
C LEU A 669 6.98 35.86 -31.84
N HIS A 670 8.01 36.30 -31.11
CA HIS A 670 8.64 37.60 -31.36
C HIS A 670 9.36 37.64 -32.71
N LYS A 671 10.15 36.61 -33.07
CA LYS A 671 10.79 36.51 -34.39
C LYS A 671 9.78 36.37 -35.53
N ILE A 672 8.68 35.65 -35.31
CA ILE A 672 7.58 35.54 -36.27
C ILE A 672 6.91 36.90 -36.44
N ARG A 673 6.62 37.63 -35.36
CA ARG A 673 6.06 38.98 -35.39
C ARG A 673 7.00 40.00 -36.06
N GLU A 674 8.30 39.87 -35.84
CA GLU A 674 9.34 40.69 -36.49
C GLU A 674 9.39 40.42 -38.00
N LYS A 675 9.28 39.16 -38.43
CA LYS A 675 9.13 38.78 -39.84
C LYS A 675 7.75 39.08 -40.45
N LEU A 676 6.71 39.24 -39.63
CA LEU A 676 5.37 39.69 -40.04
C LEU A 676 5.24 41.22 -40.10
N GLY A 677 6.34 41.97 -39.94
CA GLY A 677 6.35 43.41 -40.15
C GLY A 677 6.07 43.84 -41.60
N GLU A 678 6.25 42.93 -42.56
CA GLU A 678 6.07 43.19 -44.00
C GLU A 678 5.15 42.12 -44.64
N THR A 679 4.08 42.59 -45.29
CA THR A 679 3.05 41.84 -46.04
C THR A 679 2.03 41.01 -45.24
N LEU A 680 0.86 40.75 -45.85
CA LEU A 680 -0.41 40.39 -45.21
C LEU A 680 -0.82 38.92 -45.40
N GLY A 681 -1.51 38.34 -44.40
CA GLY A 681 -2.24 37.07 -44.57
C GLY A 681 -2.65 36.38 -43.26
N GLU A 682 -3.81 36.73 -42.68
CA GLU A 682 -4.30 36.12 -41.42
C GLU A 682 -4.48 34.60 -41.49
N ALA A 683 -4.77 34.04 -42.67
CA ALA A 683 -4.99 32.62 -42.86
C ALA A 683 -3.72 31.77 -42.66
N GLU A 684 -2.54 32.25 -43.05
CA GLU A 684 -1.31 31.45 -43.02
C GLU A 684 -0.73 31.30 -41.61
N VAL A 685 -0.95 32.31 -40.75
CA VAL A 685 -0.56 32.29 -39.33
C VAL A 685 -1.25 31.14 -38.60
N LEU A 686 -2.54 30.91 -38.89
CA LEU A 686 -3.32 29.84 -38.27
C LEU A 686 -2.77 28.44 -38.63
N GLN A 687 -2.25 28.28 -39.86
CA GLN A 687 -1.72 27.02 -40.35
C GLN A 687 -0.34 26.70 -39.75
N LYS A 688 0.57 27.68 -39.69
CA LYS A 688 1.91 27.51 -39.09
C LYS A 688 1.89 27.40 -37.56
N THR A 689 0.85 27.94 -36.89
CA THR A 689 0.65 27.70 -35.45
C THR A 689 0.44 26.22 -35.12
N ARG A 690 -0.06 25.42 -36.09
CA ARG A 690 -0.26 23.97 -35.94
C ARG A 690 1.06 23.20 -35.90
N GLU A 691 2.01 23.50 -36.79
CA GLU A 691 3.35 22.88 -36.82
C GLU A 691 4.15 23.12 -35.53
N VAL A 692 3.96 24.26 -34.88
CA VAL A 692 4.59 24.58 -33.57
C VAL A 692 4.01 23.71 -32.45
N SER A 693 2.73 23.32 -32.54
CA SER A 693 2.11 22.39 -31.60
C SER A 693 2.65 20.96 -31.73
N GLU A 694 3.04 20.55 -32.93
CA GLU A 694 3.62 19.21 -33.19
C GLU A 694 5.07 19.13 -32.70
N LYS A 695 5.89 20.16 -32.92
CA LYS A 695 7.28 20.23 -32.43
C LYS A 695 7.43 20.41 -30.91
N ALA A 696 6.34 20.60 -30.18
CA ALA A 696 6.34 20.55 -28.71
C ALA A 696 6.24 19.12 -28.15
N HIS A 697 5.94 18.11 -28.99
CA HIS A 697 5.58 16.75 -28.59
C HIS A 697 6.77 15.82 -28.28
N GLU A 698 7.99 16.32 -28.02
CA GLU A 698 9.19 15.46 -28.06
C GLU A 698 10.02 15.38 -26.76
N PHE A 699 9.83 16.26 -25.77
CA PHE A 699 10.79 16.35 -24.64
C PHE A 699 10.23 16.54 -23.21
N PHE A 700 11.05 16.10 -22.26
CA PHE A 700 11.04 16.27 -20.79
C PHE A 700 10.04 15.57 -19.88
N VAL A 701 10.62 14.78 -18.96
CA VAL A 701 10.16 13.41 -18.73
C VAL A 701 10.88 12.65 -17.53
N GLU A 702 10.22 12.35 -16.38
CA GLU A 702 10.76 11.46 -15.27
C GLU A 702 9.83 10.74 -14.19
N GLY A 703 8.51 10.97 -13.99
CA GLY A 703 7.52 10.02 -13.34
C GLY A 703 7.31 9.87 -11.79
N THR A 704 6.27 9.11 -11.34
CA THR A 704 6.31 8.18 -10.14
C THR A 704 5.44 8.35 -8.86
N ILE A 705 4.29 7.65 -8.70
CA ILE A 705 3.70 7.17 -7.40
C ILE A 705 4.51 5.98 -6.78
N PRO A 706 4.29 5.43 -5.56
CA PRO A 706 3.01 4.94 -4.97
C PRO A 706 2.68 5.34 -3.52
N LYS A 707 1.39 5.16 -3.16
CA LYS A 707 0.76 4.85 -1.84
C LYS A 707 -0.53 5.66 -1.60
N ILE A 708 -1.70 5.07 -1.91
CA ILE A 708 -3.01 5.38 -1.29
C ILE A 708 -3.81 4.06 -1.22
N GLN A 709 -3.35 3.14 -0.37
CA GLN A 709 -3.91 1.77 -0.30
C GLN A 709 -4.26 1.33 1.14
N GLU A 710 -3.70 2.02 2.14
CA GLU A 710 -3.88 1.70 3.58
C GLU A 710 -5.13 2.37 4.21
N MET A 711 -5.78 3.30 3.50
CA MET A 711 -6.91 4.07 4.08
C MET A 711 -8.30 3.43 3.84
N VAL A 712 -8.43 2.51 2.87
CA VAL A 712 -9.71 1.87 2.50
C VAL A 712 -9.96 0.57 3.29
N SER A 713 -8.90 -0.11 3.74
CA SER A 713 -8.98 -1.31 4.59
C SER A 713 -9.76 -1.04 5.89
N ASN A 714 -9.51 0.10 6.52
CA ASN A 714 -10.09 0.48 7.81
C ASN A 714 -11.63 0.66 7.78
N SER A 715 -12.23 0.92 6.62
CA SER A 715 -13.70 0.98 6.49
C SER A 715 -14.34 -0.40 6.34
N LYS A 716 -13.62 -1.39 5.79
CA LYS A 716 -14.15 -2.74 5.52
C LYS A 716 -14.41 -3.52 6.81
N ALA A 717 -13.49 -3.40 7.78
CA ALA A 717 -13.58 -4.06 9.09
C ALA A 717 -14.83 -3.65 9.90
N ILE A 718 -15.32 -2.41 9.74
CA ILE A 718 -16.52 -1.92 10.42
C ILE A 718 -17.80 -2.55 9.83
N LEU A 719 -17.81 -2.82 8.52
CA LEU A 719 -18.95 -3.45 7.85
C LEU A 719 -19.04 -4.97 8.14
N GLU A 720 -17.90 -5.65 8.21
CA GLU A 720 -17.87 -7.11 8.47
C GLU A 720 -18.39 -7.45 9.87
N ASN A 721 -18.11 -6.59 10.86
CA ASN A 721 -18.61 -6.71 12.24
C ASN A 721 -20.15 -6.62 12.38
N SER A 722 -20.89 -6.17 11.35
CA SER A 722 -22.35 -6.10 11.40
C SER A 722 -23.06 -7.39 11.00
N ARG A 723 -22.35 -8.37 10.40
CA ARG A 723 -22.96 -9.61 9.88
C ARG A 723 -23.21 -10.70 10.95
N GLU A 724 -22.59 -10.64 12.13
CA GLU A 724 -22.66 -11.74 13.11
C GLU A 724 -24.02 -11.89 13.85
N LYS A 725 -24.97 -10.94 13.75
CA LYS A 725 -26.14 -10.87 14.63
C LYS A 725 -27.46 -11.49 14.11
N LEU A 726 -27.47 -12.11 12.93
CA LEU A 726 -28.66 -12.78 12.38
C LEU A 726 -28.31 -14.14 11.75
N PHE A 727 -27.98 -15.12 12.60
CA PHE A 727 -27.87 -16.52 12.19
C PHE A 727 -29.23 -17.23 12.32
N VAL A 728 -29.83 -17.61 11.20
CA VAL A 728 -31.04 -18.44 11.15
C VAL A 728 -30.70 -19.74 10.43
N ALA A 729 -30.64 -20.85 11.18
CA ALA A 729 -30.32 -22.16 10.63
C ALA A 729 -31.44 -22.63 9.70
N ARG A 730 -31.15 -22.72 8.39
CA ARG A 730 -32.03 -23.39 7.43
C ARG A 730 -31.84 -24.91 7.53
N THR A 731 -32.79 -25.57 8.17
CA THR A 731 -32.92 -27.04 8.17
C THR A 731 -33.75 -27.51 6.97
N TRP A 732 -34.02 -28.82 6.91
CA TRP A 732 -34.93 -29.44 5.94
C TRP A 732 -35.75 -30.50 6.68
N ASP A 733 -37.07 -30.49 6.49
CA ASP A 733 -38.00 -31.25 7.35
C ASP A 733 -38.13 -32.73 6.93
N ASP A 734 -38.03 -33.03 5.63
CA ASP A 734 -38.15 -34.38 5.05
C ASP A 734 -36.86 -35.22 5.16
N MET A 735 -36.28 -35.28 6.36
CA MET A 735 -35.08 -36.09 6.64
C MET A 735 -35.29 -37.61 6.55
N GLY A 736 -36.55 -38.09 6.45
CA GLY A 736 -36.88 -39.52 6.42
C GLY A 736 -36.53 -40.25 5.11
N VAL A 737 -36.07 -39.52 4.08
CA VAL A 737 -35.76 -40.07 2.75
C VAL A 737 -34.32 -40.62 2.67
N TYR A 738 -33.43 -40.23 3.59
CA TYR A 738 -32.01 -40.58 3.57
C TYR A 738 -31.63 -41.58 4.66
N ASP A 739 -30.91 -42.63 4.31
CA ASP A 739 -30.38 -43.57 5.29
C ASP A 739 -29.15 -42.99 5.99
N VAL A 740 -29.37 -42.48 7.20
CA VAL A 740 -28.34 -41.89 8.06
C VAL A 740 -27.25 -42.90 8.42
N SER A 741 -27.52 -44.21 8.40
CA SER A 741 -26.52 -45.24 8.71
C SER A 741 -25.40 -45.40 7.67
N GLN A 742 -25.60 -44.86 6.45
CA GLN A 742 -24.59 -44.83 5.40
C GLN A 742 -23.57 -43.68 5.59
N TYR A 743 -23.86 -42.72 6.47
CA TYR A 743 -22.98 -41.60 6.79
C TYR A 743 -22.15 -41.89 8.04
N SER A 744 -20.83 -41.72 7.96
CA SER A 744 -19.95 -41.81 9.14
C SER A 744 -18.80 -40.81 9.06
N ILE A 745 -18.22 -40.50 10.22
CA ILE A 745 -17.10 -39.56 10.34
C ILE A 745 -16.21 -40.00 11.50
N LYS A 746 -14.90 -40.08 11.26
CA LYS A 746 -13.88 -40.57 12.19
C LYS A 746 -12.64 -39.68 12.14
N ILE A 747 -11.96 -39.58 13.27
CA ILE A 747 -10.66 -38.90 13.36
C ILE A 747 -9.58 -39.97 13.22
N ILE A 748 -8.54 -39.71 12.42
CA ILE A 748 -7.38 -40.60 12.31
C ILE A 748 -6.24 -40.03 13.14
N CYS A 749 -5.78 -40.79 14.13
CA CYS A 749 -4.56 -40.50 14.87
C CYS A 749 -3.37 -41.12 14.15
N GLU A 750 -2.42 -40.30 13.71
CA GLU A 750 -1.24 -40.73 12.94
C GLU A 750 -0.29 -41.64 13.77
N LYS A 751 -0.46 -41.65 15.11
CA LYS A 751 0.27 -42.47 16.08
C LYS A 751 -0.15 -43.95 16.06
N ASP A 752 -1.35 -44.28 15.61
CA ASP A 752 -1.90 -45.64 15.66
C ASP A 752 -1.39 -46.54 14.50
N ALA A 753 -0.63 -45.96 13.56
CA ALA A 753 -0.10 -46.67 12.39
C ALA A 753 1.22 -47.42 12.64
N ALA A 754 1.85 -47.27 13.81
CA ALA A 754 3.20 -47.76 14.08
C ALA A 754 3.26 -49.16 14.70
N GLU A 755 2.47 -49.44 15.75
CA GLU A 755 2.44 -50.74 16.43
C GLU A 755 1.02 -51.11 16.92
N PRO A 756 0.52 -52.34 16.65
CA PRO A 756 -0.79 -52.78 17.13
C PRO A 756 -0.72 -53.29 18.59
N THR A 757 -0.47 -52.39 19.55
CA THR A 757 -0.48 -52.72 20.98
C THR A 757 -1.87 -52.57 21.61
N THR A 758 -2.33 -53.62 22.29
CA THR A 758 -3.70 -53.72 22.84
C THR A 758 -3.88 -52.91 24.13
N THR A 759 -4.48 -51.71 24.04
CA THR A 759 -4.95 -50.99 25.25
C THR A 759 -6.11 -50.02 25.00
N ASN A 760 -7.25 -50.26 25.67
CA ASN A 760 -8.28 -49.28 26.08
C ASN A 760 -8.94 -48.38 25.01
N ASP A 761 -10.00 -48.89 24.36
CA ASP A 761 -10.99 -48.16 23.52
C ASP A 761 -11.84 -47.09 24.27
N SER A 762 -11.29 -46.40 25.26
CA SER A 762 -12.01 -45.44 26.14
C SER A 762 -11.22 -44.18 26.46
N ALA A 763 -10.01 -44.01 25.92
CA ALA A 763 -9.27 -42.75 26.02
C ALA A 763 -9.81 -41.72 25.01
N MET A 764 -10.09 -40.51 25.48
CA MET A 764 -10.51 -39.40 24.62
C MET A 764 -9.31 -38.86 23.83
N PRO A 765 -9.37 -38.67 22.50
CA PRO A 765 -8.24 -38.16 21.73
C PRO A 765 -7.86 -36.74 22.15
N VAL A 766 -6.55 -36.48 22.30
CA VAL A 766 -6.00 -35.17 22.68
C VAL A 766 -5.00 -34.71 21.61
N PHE A 767 -5.17 -33.48 21.14
CA PHE A 767 -4.31 -32.82 20.14
C PHE A 767 -3.71 -31.53 20.72
N GLU A 768 -2.51 -31.18 20.30
CA GLU A 768 -1.89 -29.91 20.66
C GLU A 768 -2.46 -28.73 19.86
N LEU A 769 -2.37 -27.52 20.42
CA LEU A 769 -2.93 -26.32 19.81
C LEU A 769 -2.26 -25.99 18.46
N GLY A 770 -3.03 -26.16 17.39
CA GLY A 770 -2.61 -25.97 16.01
C GLY A 770 -2.09 -27.25 15.31
N GLU A 771 -2.17 -28.42 15.95
CA GLU A 771 -1.85 -29.71 15.33
C GLU A 771 -2.84 -30.05 14.22
N LYS A 772 -2.36 -30.60 13.10
CA LYS A 772 -3.21 -31.03 11.97
C LYS A 772 -4.19 -32.12 12.45
N VAL A 773 -5.45 -32.03 12.03
CA VAL A 773 -6.45 -33.08 12.36
C VAL A 773 -6.97 -33.70 11.06
N LEU A 774 -6.63 -34.98 10.86
CA LEU A 774 -7.09 -35.78 9.72
C LEU A 774 -8.45 -36.40 10.06
N VAL A 775 -9.44 -36.10 9.21
CA VAL A 775 -10.83 -36.57 9.36
C VAL A 775 -11.19 -37.41 8.15
N GLU A 776 -11.59 -38.65 8.40
CA GLU A 776 -12.10 -39.57 7.40
C GLU A 776 -13.62 -39.61 7.47
N TRP A 777 -14.29 -39.62 6.32
CA TRP A 777 -15.74 -39.63 6.21
C TRP A 777 -16.22 -40.71 5.24
N THR A 778 -17.44 -41.17 5.43
CA THR A 778 -18.15 -42.03 4.47
C THR A 778 -19.54 -41.47 4.20
N ALA A 779 -20.01 -41.60 2.96
CA ALA A 779 -21.33 -41.19 2.51
C ALA A 779 -21.77 -42.03 1.30
N PRO A 780 -23.07 -42.15 1.00
CA PRO A 780 -23.53 -42.88 -0.18
C PRO A 780 -23.11 -42.18 -1.49
N LEU A 781 -23.14 -42.91 -2.60
CA LEU A 781 -22.81 -42.38 -3.94
C LEU A 781 -23.69 -41.20 -4.40
N ASN A 782 -24.89 -41.04 -3.81
CA ASN A 782 -25.83 -39.96 -4.08
C ASN A 782 -25.84 -38.86 -2.99
N HIS A 783 -24.75 -38.74 -2.22
CA HIS A 783 -24.57 -37.61 -1.28
C HIS A 783 -24.59 -36.26 -2.03
N GLY A 784 -24.80 -35.17 -1.29
CA GLY A 784 -25.04 -33.88 -1.91
C GLY A 784 -23.75 -33.23 -2.40
N SER A 785 -23.80 -32.61 -3.59
CA SER A 785 -22.69 -31.84 -4.19
C SER A 785 -22.27 -30.57 -3.43
N LYS A 786 -22.81 -30.37 -2.22
CA LYS A 786 -22.54 -29.26 -1.29
C LYS A 786 -22.44 -29.76 0.15
N ASP A 787 -22.11 -31.04 0.34
CA ASP A 787 -21.91 -31.62 1.67
C ASP A 787 -20.61 -31.10 2.27
N TRP A 788 -20.59 -30.91 3.59
CA TRP A 788 -19.48 -30.23 4.28
C TRP A 788 -19.27 -30.76 5.69
N ILE A 789 -18.05 -30.58 6.22
CA ILE A 789 -17.70 -30.93 7.60
C ILE A 789 -17.33 -29.65 8.33
N GLY A 790 -17.89 -29.44 9.53
CA GLY A 790 -17.52 -28.34 10.42
C GLY A 790 -17.10 -28.84 11.80
N ILE A 791 -16.24 -28.08 12.47
CA ILE A 791 -15.82 -28.33 13.86
C ILE A 791 -16.57 -27.41 14.85
N TYR A 792 -17.04 -27.99 15.95
CA TYR A 792 -17.87 -27.32 16.96
C TYR A 792 -17.35 -27.62 18.35
N LYS A 793 -17.54 -26.69 19.30
CA LYS A 793 -17.32 -27.00 20.71
C LYS A 793 -18.44 -27.92 21.20
N VAL A 794 -18.14 -28.97 21.94
CA VAL A 794 -19.17 -29.88 22.48
C VAL A 794 -20.13 -29.09 23.39
N LEU A 795 -21.40 -29.51 23.42
CA LEU A 795 -22.53 -28.80 24.04
C LEU A 795 -22.91 -27.43 23.43
N SER A 796 -22.24 -26.93 22.39
CA SER A 796 -22.63 -25.64 21.76
C SER A 796 -23.92 -25.71 20.94
N ASN A 797 -24.31 -26.90 20.46
CA ASN A 797 -25.54 -27.12 19.69
C ASN A 797 -26.59 -27.84 20.55
N THR A 798 -27.83 -27.38 20.51
CA THR A 798 -28.96 -27.95 21.28
C THR A 798 -29.52 -29.26 20.71
N SER A 799 -28.97 -29.76 19.60
CA SER A 799 -29.43 -30.94 18.88
C SER A 799 -28.25 -31.70 18.27
N TYR A 800 -28.39 -33.02 18.16
CA TYR A 800 -27.47 -33.86 17.38
C TYR A 800 -27.89 -33.98 15.91
N LYS A 801 -29.15 -33.67 15.55
CA LYS A 801 -29.69 -33.76 14.19
C LYS A 801 -29.57 -32.44 13.39
N SER A 802 -29.32 -31.33 14.07
CA SER A 802 -29.21 -30.00 13.47
C SER A 802 -28.17 -29.15 14.17
N THR A 803 -27.66 -28.14 13.46
CA THR A 803 -26.62 -27.22 13.95
C THR A 803 -27.15 -25.80 14.01
N ASN A 804 -27.21 -25.25 15.22
CA ASN A 804 -27.83 -23.98 15.54
C ASN A 804 -26.79 -22.86 15.82
N VAL A 805 -25.50 -23.19 15.77
CA VAL A 805 -24.37 -22.25 15.93
C VAL A 805 -23.48 -22.29 14.69
N ALA A 806 -23.03 -21.13 14.23
CA ALA A 806 -22.12 -21.03 13.08
C ALA A 806 -20.71 -21.55 13.41
N SER A 807 -20.09 -22.29 12.49
CA SER A 807 -18.71 -22.82 12.58
C SER A 807 -17.60 -21.76 12.57
N LYS A 808 -17.94 -20.48 12.43
CA LYS A 808 -17.00 -19.33 12.35
C LYS A 808 -15.86 -19.55 11.33
N GLY A 809 -16.19 -20.03 10.13
CA GLY A 809 -15.25 -20.28 9.03
C GLY A 809 -14.52 -21.63 9.07
N ARG A 810 -14.64 -22.36 10.19
CA ARG A 810 -13.99 -23.67 10.43
C ARG A 810 -14.79 -24.82 9.83
N TYR A 811 -14.84 -24.84 8.50
CA TYR A 811 -15.47 -25.90 7.74
C TYR A 811 -14.80 -26.11 6.39
N LEU A 812 -14.96 -27.32 5.84
CA LEU A 812 -14.49 -27.73 4.52
C LEU A 812 -15.66 -28.38 3.76
N PHE A 813 -15.79 -28.09 2.46
CA PHE A 813 -16.68 -28.85 1.58
C PHE A 813 -16.04 -30.18 1.21
N ILE A 814 -16.87 -31.19 0.98
CA ILE A 814 -16.44 -32.55 0.68
C ILE A 814 -16.24 -32.74 -0.83
N SER A 815 -17.29 -32.55 -1.61
CA SER A 815 -17.31 -32.95 -3.02
C SER A 815 -16.35 -32.12 -3.89
N ARG A 816 -15.40 -32.79 -4.55
CA ARG A 816 -14.54 -32.14 -5.56
C ARG A 816 -15.34 -31.86 -6.84
N ASN A 817 -15.28 -30.62 -7.35
CA ASN A 817 -16.00 -30.21 -8.56
C ASN A 817 -15.64 -31.13 -9.75
N ALA A 818 -16.66 -31.71 -10.40
CA ALA A 818 -16.53 -32.82 -11.36
C ALA A 818 -15.98 -32.41 -12.75
N VAL A 819 -14.74 -31.91 -12.80
CA VAL A 819 -14.11 -31.33 -14.00
C VAL A 819 -12.89 -32.15 -14.48
N THR A 820 -12.87 -33.47 -14.23
CA THR A 820 -11.75 -34.34 -14.65
C THR A 820 -12.11 -35.81 -15.02
N ARG A 821 -13.27 -36.06 -15.63
CA ARG A 821 -13.51 -37.29 -16.41
C ARG A 821 -14.10 -36.95 -17.78
N GLY A 822 -13.39 -37.31 -18.86
CA GLY A 822 -13.76 -36.93 -20.23
C GLY A 822 -14.62 -37.99 -20.93
N ALA A 823 -15.85 -37.62 -21.29
CA ALA A 823 -16.72 -38.31 -22.24
C ALA A 823 -17.63 -37.27 -22.95
N PRO A 824 -18.11 -37.52 -24.19
CA PRO A 824 -18.71 -36.47 -25.01
C PRO A 824 -20.24 -36.36 -24.89
N SER A 825 -20.73 -35.11 -24.96
CA SER A 825 -22.01 -34.63 -25.48
C SER A 825 -23.22 -35.58 -25.56
N SER A 826 -24.30 -35.25 -24.83
CA SER A 826 -25.59 -34.84 -25.45
C SER A 826 -26.62 -34.36 -24.42
N GLU A 827 -27.68 -33.72 -24.95
CA GLU A 827 -28.95 -33.35 -24.32
C GLU A 827 -28.98 -32.19 -23.30
N GLN A 828 -30.07 -31.43 -23.37
CA GLN A 828 -30.36 -30.26 -22.54
C GLN A 828 -31.62 -30.53 -21.73
N SER A 829 -31.57 -30.29 -20.42
CA SER A 829 -32.75 -30.11 -19.59
C SER A 829 -32.69 -28.74 -18.91
N HIS A 830 -33.80 -28.01 -18.95
CA HIS A 830 -33.96 -26.76 -18.21
C HIS A 830 -34.07 -27.07 -16.70
N LEU A 831 -33.49 -26.22 -15.85
CA LEU A 831 -34.01 -25.89 -14.51
C LEU A 831 -33.27 -24.66 -13.91
N ASP A 832 -34.05 -23.78 -13.30
CA ASP A 832 -33.78 -22.76 -12.28
C ASP A 832 -32.55 -21.83 -12.37
N GLU A 833 -32.84 -20.58 -12.76
CA GLU A 833 -31.96 -19.41 -12.83
C GLU A 833 -31.79 -18.71 -11.44
N ASP A 834 -31.13 -19.36 -10.48
CA ASP A 834 -30.81 -18.74 -9.17
C ASP A 834 -29.42 -19.14 -8.59
N VAL A 835 -28.48 -19.54 -9.46
CA VAL A 835 -27.15 -20.07 -9.06
C VAL A 835 -26.02 -19.09 -9.41
N LEU A 836 -26.04 -17.90 -8.83
CA LEU A 836 -24.95 -16.91 -8.91
C LEU A 836 -24.47 -16.48 -7.51
N GLY A 837 -23.58 -17.29 -6.91
CA GLY A 837 -22.99 -16.96 -5.61
C GLY A 837 -22.03 -17.97 -4.96
N ALA A 838 -21.70 -19.09 -5.60
CA ALA A 838 -20.89 -20.15 -5.00
C ALA A 838 -19.37 -20.01 -5.24
N ASP A 839 -18.95 -19.41 -6.35
CA ASP A 839 -17.57 -19.51 -6.88
C ASP A 839 -16.54 -18.59 -6.20
N GLY A 840 -16.84 -18.14 -4.97
CA GLY A 840 -15.95 -17.30 -4.15
C GLY A 840 -15.24 -18.04 -3.02
N HIS A 841 -15.54 -19.32 -2.77
CA HIS A 841 -15.17 -20.01 -1.52
C HIS A 841 -14.48 -21.38 -1.67
N THR A 842 -14.02 -21.76 -2.88
CA THR A 842 -12.95 -22.75 -3.03
C THR A 842 -11.64 -22.13 -2.53
N GLY A 843 -11.29 -22.40 -1.27
CA GLY A 843 -10.26 -21.65 -0.54
C GLY A 843 -8.84 -21.87 -1.07
N LYS A 844 -8.11 -20.77 -1.29
CA LYS A 844 -6.63 -20.76 -1.22
C LYS A 844 -6.20 -20.69 0.25
N GLY A 845 -6.46 -21.72 1.05
CA GLY A 845 -6.09 -21.70 2.47
C GLY A 845 -6.42 -22.98 3.24
N ASP A 846 -5.38 -23.49 3.91
CA ASP A 846 -5.37 -24.27 5.15
C ASP A 846 -6.39 -25.43 5.24
N GLY A 847 -6.36 -26.35 4.28
CA GLY A 847 -7.06 -27.64 4.37
C GLY A 847 -7.33 -28.25 3.00
N GLU A 848 -7.04 -29.54 2.85
CA GLU A 848 -7.13 -30.26 1.58
C GLU A 848 -8.02 -31.52 1.67
N VAL A 849 -8.71 -31.83 0.59
CA VAL A 849 -9.40 -33.11 0.36
C VAL A 849 -8.43 -34.03 -0.38
N ILE A 850 -7.88 -35.00 0.34
CA ILE A 850 -6.73 -35.80 -0.10
C ILE A 850 -7.15 -36.91 -1.06
N GLU A 851 -8.14 -37.70 -0.64
CA GLU A 851 -8.58 -38.94 -1.31
C GLU A 851 -10.12 -39.02 -1.34
N GLU A 852 -10.66 -39.52 -2.45
CA GLU A 852 -12.02 -40.04 -2.61
C GLU A 852 -11.90 -41.45 -3.24
N GLU A 853 -12.38 -42.47 -2.54
CA GLU A 853 -12.44 -43.86 -3.00
C GLU A 853 -13.89 -44.41 -2.93
N ILE A 854 -14.18 -45.44 -3.70
CA ILE A 854 -15.47 -46.17 -3.64
C ILE A 854 -15.18 -47.53 -3.00
N ILE A 855 -15.82 -47.82 -1.88
CA ILE A 855 -15.66 -49.07 -1.13
C ILE A 855 -16.99 -49.81 -1.02
N TRP A 856 -16.89 -51.14 -0.93
CA TRP A 856 -18.02 -52.03 -0.74
C TRP A 856 -18.22 -52.34 0.73
N VAL A 857 -19.35 -51.95 1.30
CA VAL A 857 -19.74 -52.25 2.69
C VAL A 857 -21.15 -52.82 2.68
N ASN A 858 -21.35 -53.98 3.29
CA ASN A 858 -22.67 -54.65 3.40
C ASN A 858 -23.43 -54.78 2.06
N ASN A 859 -22.73 -55.16 0.97
CA ASN A 859 -23.25 -55.22 -0.41
C ASN A 859 -23.76 -53.88 -0.99
N GLN A 860 -23.34 -52.74 -0.44
CA GLN A 860 -23.61 -51.41 -0.98
C GLN A 860 -22.30 -50.69 -1.33
N GLU A 861 -22.31 -49.94 -2.44
CA GLU A 861 -21.23 -49.04 -2.81
C GLU A 861 -21.37 -47.72 -2.04
N ILE A 862 -20.35 -47.36 -1.25
CA ILE A 862 -20.28 -46.08 -0.56
C ILE A 862 -18.99 -45.34 -0.93
N CYS A 863 -19.06 -44.01 -0.95
CA CYS A 863 -17.90 -43.16 -1.11
C CYS A 863 -17.23 -42.95 0.27
N ARG A 864 -15.91 -43.08 0.31
CA ARG A 864 -15.07 -42.80 1.48
C ARG A 864 -14.02 -41.78 1.08
N GLY A 865 -13.72 -40.83 1.95
CA GLY A 865 -12.72 -39.82 1.66
C GLY A 865 -12.13 -39.16 2.89
N ARG A 866 -11.12 -38.32 2.66
CA ARG A 866 -10.27 -37.74 3.72
C ARG A 866 -10.08 -36.25 3.56
N VAL A 867 -10.23 -35.52 4.67
CA VAL A 867 -10.01 -34.08 4.74
C VAL A 867 -9.08 -33.73 5.90
N VAL A 868 -8.17 -32.78 5.71
CA VAL A 868 -7.29 -32.27 6.78
C VAL A 868 -7.74 -30.89 7.22
N PHE A 869 -8.00 -30.75 8.52
CA PHE A 869 -8.18 -29.45 9.17
C PHE A 869 -6.83 -28.92 9.65
N LEU A 870 -6.50 -27.69 9.23
CA LEU A 870 -5.22 -27.03 9.48
C LEU A 870 -5.46 -25.54 9.74
N GLY A 871 -4.50 -24.85 10.38
CA GLY A 871 -4.45 -23.39 10.40
C GLY A 871 -5.76 -22.69 10.83
N ASP A 872 -6.32 -21.82 9.98
CA ASP A 872 -7.58 -21.10 10.30
C ASP A 872 -8.83 -22.00 10.37
N LYS A 873 -8.75 -23.25 9.88
CA LYS A 873 -9.83 -24.24 10.05
C LYS A 873 -9.85 -24.87 11.44
N LEU A 874 -8.81 -24.65 12.27
CA LEU A 874 -8.73 -25.15 13.64
C LEU A 874 -9.12 -24.08 14.69
N PRO A 875 -9.61 -24.50 15.87
CA PRO A 875 -9.90 -23.60 16.98
C PRO A 875 -8.61 -23.26 17.73
N TRP A 876 -8.13 -22.04 17.56
CA TRP A 876 -6.98 -21.49 18.30
C TRP A 876 -7.35 -21.10 19.75
N PHE A 877 -7.93 -22.05 20.50
CA PHE A 877 -8.17 -22.00 21.94
C PHE A 877 -8.44 -23.42 22.48
N PRO A 878 -8.03 -23.74 23.72
CA PRO A 878 -8.19 -25.07 24.27
C PRO A 878 -9.65 -25.42 24.60
N GLY A 879 -9.93 -26.72 24.66
CA GLY A 879 -11.20 -27.31 25.10
C GLY A 879 -11.65 -28.50 24.25
N THR A 880 -12.88 -28.96 24.53
CA THR A 880 -13.49 -30.14 23.93
C THR A 880 -14.28 -29.83 22.66
N PHE A 881 -13.99 -30.52 21.56
CA PHE A 881 -14.59 -30.34 20.24
C PHE A 881 -15.16 -31.63 19.65
N GLU A 882 -16.02 -31.47 18.64
CA GLU A 882 -16.62 -32.52 17.82
C GLU A 882 -16.67 -32.06 16.36
N PHE A 883 -16.47 -32.95 15.39
CA PHE A 883 -16.80 -32.68 14.00
C PHE A 883 -18.24 -33.12 13.71
N ARG A 884 -18.91 -32.39 12.81
CA ARG A 884 -20.24 -32.70 12.29
C ARG A 884 -20.21 -32.70 10.77
N TYR A 885 -20.80 -33.72 10.17
CA TYR A 885 -21.06 -33.86 8.73
C TYR A 885 -22.43 -33.25 8.41
N HIS A 886 -22.49 -32.36 7.44
CA HIS A 886 -23.67 -31.59 7.03
C HIS A 886 -24.02 -31.83 5.57
N HIS A 887 -25.32 -31.97 5.29
CA HIS A 887 -25.82 -32.30 3.96
C HIS A 887 -26.30 -31.08 3.17
N HIS A 888 -25.99 -31.07 1.88
CA HIS A 888 -26.48 -30.23 0.79
C HIS A 888 -26.50 -28.72 1.09
N GLY A 889 -25.43 -28.20 1.70
CA GLY A 889 -25.28 -26.80 2.05
C GLY A 889 -26.23 -26.30 3.16
N ARG A 890 -26.90 -27.21 3.89
CA ARG A 890 -27.82 -26.91 5.00
C ARG A 890 -27.19 -27.28 6.34
N TYR A 891 -27.94 -27.05 7.43
CA TYR A 891 -27.50 -27.32 8.81
C TYR A 891 -28.03 -28.63 9.41
N ASN A 892 -28.61 -29.51 8.58
CA ASN A 892 -28.97 -30.88 8.96
C ASN A 892 -27.69 -31.71 9.12
N VAL A 893 -27.56 -32.43 10.23
CA VAL A 893 -26.39 -33.25 10.57
C VAL A 893 -26.66 -34.70 10.22
N MET A 894 -25.78 -35.32 9.42
CA MET A 894 -25.87 -36.74 9.07
C MET A 894 -25.01 -37.62 9.99
N ALA A 895 -23.80 -37.16 10.35
CA ALA A 895 -22.89 -37.88 11.24
C ALA A 895 -22.11 -36.89 12.12
N TYR A 896 -21.59 -37.37 13.26
CA TYR A 896 -20.72 -36.59 14.14
C TYR A 896 -19.68 -37.50 14.81
N THR A 897 -18.52 -36.95 15.18
CA THR A 897 -17.44 -37.72 15.84
C THR A 897 -17.70 -37.89 17.34
N ALA A 898 -16.98 -38.82 17.97
CA ALA A 898 -16.74 -38.72 19.39
C ALA A 898 -16.07 -37.37 19.75
N PRO A 899 -16.24 -36.86 20.98
CA PRO A 899 -15.49 -35.73 21.49
C PRO A 899 -13.97 -35.97 21.46
N PHE A 900 -13.21 -34.90 21.19
CA PHE A 900 -11.75 -34.85 21.32
C PHE A 900 -11.35 -33.53 21.99
N GLU A 901 -10.16 -33.48 22.58
CA GLU A 901 -9.64 -32.27 23.23
C GLU A 901 -8.55 -31.62 22.38
N ILE A 902 -8.52 -30.29 22.38
CA ILE A 902 -7.36 -29.52 21.96
C ILE A 902 -6.80 -28.82 23.19
N THR A 903 -5.52 -29.00 23.47
CA THR A 903 -4.84 -28.45 24.66
C THR A 903 -3.54 -27.75 24.29
N LEU A 904 -2.96 -27.01 25.24
CA LEU A 904 -1.59 -26.53 25.16
C LEU A 904 -1.03 -26.55 26.58
N GLU A 905 0.05 -27.30 26.80
CA GLU A 905 0.62 -27.46 28.14
C GLU A 905 1.19 -26.14 28.67
N ALA A 906 0.88 -25.84 29.93
CA ALA A 906 1.52 -24.77 30.67
C ALA A 906 2.93 -25.20 31.12
N ASP A 907 3.87 -24.27 31.13
CA ASP A 907 5.23 -24.50 31.58
C ASP A 907 5.37 -24.20 33.09
N GLU A 908 5.15 -25.24 33.89
CA GLU A 908 5.35 -25.23 35.35
C GLU A 908 6.81 -25.45 35.76
N SER A 909 7.76 -25.58 34.83
CA SER A 909 9.17 -25.80 35.17
C SER A 909 9.76 -24.58 35.87
N LYS A 910 10.53 -24.83 36.94
CA LYS A 910 11.12 -23.78 37.78
C LYS A 910 12.44 -23.25 37.23
N ASP A 911 13.16 -24.08 36.48
CA ASP A 911 14.50 -23.81 35.95
C ASP A 911 14.46 -23.52 34.44
N LEU A 912 13.76 -22.45 34.07
CA LEU A 912 13.65 -21.97 32.69
C LEU A 912 14.94 -21.27 32.24
N SER A 913 15.49 -21.67 31.10
CA SER A 913 16.57 -20.95 30.39
C SER A 913 16.03 -20.29 29.12
N VAL A 914 16.81 -19.38 28.53
CA VAL A 914 16.44 -18.81 27.21
C VAL A 914 16.43 -19.91 26.15
N ASP A 915 17.35 -20.86 26.23
CA ASP A 915 17.45 -21.99 25.30
C ASP A 915 16.25 -22.93 25.41
N SER A 916 15.82 -23.31 26.63
CA SER A 916 14.67 -24.21 26.81
C SER A 916 13.35 -23.56 26.41
N VAL A 917 13.13 -22.28 26.75
CA VAL A 917 11.96 -21.51 26.30
C VAL A 917 11.95 -21.38 24.77
N SER A 918 13.09 -21.05 24.16
CA SER A 918 13.16 -20.81 22.72
C SER A 918 13.02 -22.08 21.88
N GLN A 919 13.53 -23.22 22.37
CA GLN A 919 13.29 -24.54 21.78
C GLN A 919 11.84 -25.00 21.95
N ARG A 920 11.21 -24.82 23.12
CA ARG A 920 9.79 -25.18 23.34
C ARG A 920 8.82 -24.30 22.54
N LEU A 921 9.19 -23.04 22.29
CA LEU A 921 8.38 -22.10 21.51
C LEU A 921 8.38 -22.41 20.00
N LEU A 922 9.48 -22.95 19.45
CA LEU A 922 9.65 -23.14 18.01
C LEU A 922 8.57 -24.06 17.37
N PRO A 923 8.26 -25.27 17.88
CA PRO A 923 7.19 -26.11 17.32
C PRO A 923 5.81 -25.45 17.36
N TYR A 924 5.50 -24.69 18.42
CA TYR A 924 4.25 -23.95 18.51
C TYR A 924 4.17 -22.82 17.46
N VAL A 925 5.28 -22.10 17.24
CA VAL A 925 5.36 -21.08 16.18
C VAL A 925 5.22 -21.71 14.79
N GLN A 926 5.86 -22.85 14.52
CA GLN A 926 5.70 -23.58 13.25
C GLN A 926 4.23 -23.95 12.99
N ARG A 927 3.49 -24.43 14.00
CA ARG A 927 2.04 -24.64 13.91
C ARG A 927 1.27 -23.33 13.67
N CYS A 928 1.71 -22.20 14.23
CA CYS A 928 1.09 -20.89 13.96
C CYS A 928 1.22 -20.46 12.50
N PHE A 929 2.28 -20.90 11.80
CA PHE A 929 2.48 -20.77 10.34
C PHE A 929 1.77 -21.86 9.52
N SER A 930 0.85 -22.62 10.11
CA SER A 930 0.12 -23.71 9.44
C SER A 930 1.04 -24.80 8.84
N LEU A 931 2.29 -24.93 9.34
CA LEU A 931 3.33 -25.83 8.82
C LEU A 931 3.72 -25.60 7.35
N ASP A 932 3.51 -24.38 6.82
CA ASP A 932 3.97 -24.01 5.47
C ASP A 932 5.50 -23.98 5.39
N GLU A 933 6.08 -24.93 4.65
CA GLU A 933 7.53 -25.06 4.45
C GLU A 933 8.20 -23.81 3.88
N ASP A 934 7.47 -22.92 3.19
CA ASP A 934 8.03 -21.69 2.61
C ASP A 934 8.04 -20.48 3.54
N THR A 935 7.22 -20.46 4.62
CA THR A 935 7.17 -19.33 5.56
C THR A 935 7.47 -19.67 7.03
N MET A 936 7.37 -20.94 7.45
CA MET A 936 7.67 -21.32 8.84
C MET A 936 9.16 -21.22 9.17
N PRO A 937 9.54 -20.81 10.40
CA PRO A 937 10.93 -20.84 10.85
C PRO A 937 11.38 -22.29 11.10
N CYS A 938 12.54 -22.66 10.56
CA CYS A 938 13.19 -23.95 10.79
C CYS A 938 14.16 -23.90 11.98
N ALA A 939 14.75 -22.73 12.27
CA ALA A 939 15.66 -22.53 13.40
C ALA A 939 15.13 -21.52 14.43
N VAL A 940 15.76 -21.50 15.62
CA VAL A 940 15.33 -20.72 16.79
C VAL A 940 15.70 -19.24 16.67
N ASP A 941 16.83 -18.95 16.05
CA ASP A 941 17.37 -17.63 15.70
C ASP A 941 16.87 -17.11 14.34
N GLU A 942 16.23 -17.98 13.55
CA GLU A 942 15.67 -17.61 12.25
C GLU A 942 14.57 -16.55 12.40
N ARG A 943 14.55 -15.62 11.43
CA ARG A 943 13.55 -14.56 11.42
C ARG A 943 12.28 -15.03 10.75
N PHE A 944 11.17 -14.82 11.43
CA PHE A 944 9.82 -15.01 10.90
C PHE A 944 9.61 -14.22 9.60
N VAL A 945 9.12 -14.90 8.56
CA VAL A 945 8.85 -14.32 7.24
C VAL A 945 7.34 -14.15 7.05
N MET A 946 6.89 -13.09 6.37
CA MET A 946 5.48 -12.85 6.02
C MET A 946 4.46 -12.96 7.19
N ILE A 947 4.85 -12.58 8.42
CA ILE A 947 3.93 -12.51 9.56
C ILE A 947 2.71 -11.64 9.23
N ASN A 948 1.51 -12.19 9.40
CA ASN A 948 0.26 -11.43 9.42
C ASN A 948 -0.24 -11.26 10.87
N GLN A 949 -1.20 -10.36 11.08
CA GLN A 949 -1.74 -10.06 12.41
C GLN A 949 -2.34 -11.30 13.10
N THR A 950 -2.97 -12.21 12.35
CA THR A 950 -3.54 -13.47 12.86
C THR A 950 -2.44 -14.38 13.44
N ILE A 951 -1.34 -14.58 12.70
CA ILE A 951 -0.19 -15.38 13.14
C ILE A 951 0.44 -14.79 14.41
N ALA A 952 0.65 -13.47 14.44
CA ALA A 952 1.18 -12.79 15.63
C ALA A 952 0.26 -12.94 16.86
N GLN A 953 -1.07 -12.88 16.67
CA GLN A 953 -2.06 -13.11 17.72
C GLN A 953 -2.09 -14.57 18.19
N ARG A 954 -1.96 -15.56 17.29
CA ARG A 954 -1.79 -16.99 17.66
C ARG A 954 -0.56 -17.16 18.55
N ILE A 955 0.60 -16.64 18.13
CA ILE A 955 1.88 -16.74 18.86
C ILE A 955 1.78 -16.15 20.26
N VAL A 956 1.30 -14.91 20.39
CA VAL A 956 1.11 -14.26 21.71
C VAL A 956 0.14 -15.03 22.61
N LYS A 957 -0.95 -15.56 22.05
CA LYS A 957 -1.93 -16.33 22.81
C LYS A 957 -1.34 -17.63 23.36
N GLY A 958 -0.50 -18.32 22.60
CA GLY A 958 0.27 -19.46 23.08
C GLY A 958 1.27 -19.07 24.17
N ILE A 959 2.01 -17.96 24.02
CA ILE A 959 2.92 -17.45 25.06
C ILE A 959 2.18 -17.18 26.38
N HIS A 960 0.96 -16.62 26.31
CA HIS A 960 0.11 -16.42 27.48
C HIS A 960 -0.33 -17.75 28.13
N MET A 961 -0.71 -18.75 27.33
CA MET A 961 -1.10 -20.08 27.84
C MET A 961 0.08 -20.88 28.40
N MET A 962 1.25 -20.82 27.76
CA MET A 962 2.45 -21.57 28.14
C MET A 962 3.17 -20.93 29.34
N TYR A 963 3.26 -19.59 29.41
CA TYR A 963 4.12 -18.90 30.38
C TYR A 963 3.38 -17.92 31.31
N GLY A 964 2.07 -17.76 31.16
CA GLY A 964 1.26 -16.84 31.96
C GLY A 964 1.47 -15.35 31.65
N ILE A 965 2.18 -15.02 30.56
CA ILE A 965 2.52 -13.63 30.20
C ILE A 965 1.63 -13.17 29.06
N GLU A 966 0.83 -12.13 29.31
CA GLU A 966 0.15 -11.39 28.25
C GLU A 966 1.10 -10.38 27.59
N PHE A 967 1.22 -10.45 26.26
CA PHE A 967 1.90 -9.46 25.42
C PHE A 967 0.90 -8.86 24.43
N ALA A 968 1.28 -7.74 23.80
CA ALA A 968 0.57 -7.23 22.61
C ALA A 968 1.09 -7.96 21.35
N TRP A 969 0.24 -8.18 20.34
CA TRP A 969 0.61 -8.93 19.13
C TRP A 969 1.76 -8.26 18.36
N GLU A 970 1.88 -6.94 18.45
CA GLU A 970 2.96 -6.13 17.89
C GLU A 970 4.34 -6.55 18.41
N VAL A 971 4.44 -7.16 19.60
CA VAL A 971 5.71 -7.64 20.18
C VAL A 971 6.35 -8.72 19.28
N VAL A 972 5.56 -9.59 18.65
CA VAL A 972 6.05 -10.63 17.74
C VAL A 972 6.64 -10.02 16.46
N ALA A 973 6.08 -8.90 16.00
CA ALA A 973 6.59 -8.13 14.86
C ALA A 973 7.82 -7.24 15.21
N ILE A 974 8.15 -7.11 16.50
CA ILE A 974 9.34 -6.41 17.00
C ILE A 974 10.49 -7.40 17.24
N ASP A 975 10.22 -8.53 17.89
CA ASP A 975 11.23 -9.54 18.24
C ASP A 975 11.57 -10.49 17.09
N MET A 976 10.63 -10.72 16.16
CA MET A 976 10.82 -11.36 14.86
C MET A 976 11.44 -12.78 14.86
N SER A 977 11.66 -13.42 16.00
CA SER A 977 12.34 -14.72 16.15
C SER A 977 12.01 -15.39 17.49
N CYS A 978 12.13 -16.72 17.57
CA CYS A 978 11.87 -17.47 18.81
C CYS A 978 12.87 -17.11 19.92
N LEU A 979 14.14 -16.87 19.56
CA LEU A 979 15.20 -16.49 20.49
C LEU A 979 14.91 -15.16 21.22
N HIS A 980 14.55 -14.10 20.49
CA HIS A 980 14.27 -12.79 21.10
C HIS A 980 12.97 -12.82 21.92
N LEU A 981 11.93 -13.52 21.45
CA LEU A 981 10.72 -13.76 22.24
C LEU A 981 11.05 -14.49 23.55
N ALA A 982 11.90 -15.52 23.53
CA ALA A 982 12.32 -16.23 24.74
C ALA A 982 13.09 -15.33 25.74
N MET A 983 13.98 -14.46 25.24
CA MET A 983 14.64 -13.44 26.08
C MET A 983 13.65 -12.47 26.71
N ARG A 984 12.60 -12.06 25.98
CA ARG A 984 11.53 -11.19 26.49
C ARG A 984 10.63 -11.91 27.49
N ILE A 985 10.26 -13.16 27.24
CA ILE A 985 9.51 -14.04 28.16
C ILE A 985 10.28 -14.17 29.48
N MET A 986 11.58 -14.49 29.42
CA MET A 986 12.42 -14.60 30.61
C MET A 986 12.57 -13.27 31.38
N THR A 987 12.72 -12.16 30.67
CA THR A 987 12.73 -10.81 31.28
C THR A 987 11.40 -10.49 31.96
N ALA A 988 10.27 -10.80 31.32
CA ALA A 988 8.94 -10.59 31.87
C ALA A 988 8.67 -11.50 33.09
N ARG A 989 8.98 -12.80 33.05
CA ARG A 989 8.84 -13.68 34.23
C ARG A 989 9.71 -13.20 35.39
N ARG A 990 10.95 -12.75 35.15
CA ARG A 990 11.81 -12.17 36.20
C ARG A 990 11.23 -10.89 36.83
N ALA A 991 10.62 -10.02 36.02
CA ALA A 991 9.96 -8.81 36.52
C ALA A 991 8.66 -9.10 37.30
N LEU A 992 7.92 -10.16 36.92
CA LEU A 992 6.65 -10.55 37.53
C LEU A 992 6.79 -11.55 38.69
N ALA A 993 7.93 -12.23 38.84
CA ALA A 993 8.21 -13.24 39.87
C ALA A 993 7.87 -12.82 41.32
N PRO A 994 8.06 -11.55 41.76
CA PRO A 994 7.66 -11.12 43.11
C PRO A 994 6.15 -11.21 43.37
N PHE A 995 5.33 -11.28 42.33
CA PHE A 995 3.86 -11.23 42.42
C PHE A 995 3.19 -12.59 42.18
N THR A 996 3.87 -13.55 41.53
CA THR A 996 3.30 -14.86 41.16
C THR A 996 3.18 -15.87 42.31
N VAL A 997 3.60 -15.53 43.54
CA VAL A 997 3.67 -16.46 44.69
C VAL A 997 2.49 -16.27 45.67
N ALA A 998 1.67 -15.24 45.50
CA ALA A 998 0.71 -14.79 46.53
C ALA A 998 -0.66 -15.53 46.53
N SER A 999 -0.92 -16.46 45.61
CA SER A 999 -2.27 -16.95 45.30
C SER A 999 -2.65 -18.34 45.85
N SER A 1000 -2.13 -18.78 47.00
CA SER A 1000 -2.62 -20.02 47.66
C SER A 1000 -2.42 -20.10 49.21
N PRO A 1001 -3.31 -19.51 50.01
CA PRO A 1001 -3.44 -19.81 51.44
C PRO A 1001 -4.57 -20.83 51.70
N SER A 1002 -4.29 -22.13 51.56
CA SER A 1002 -5.27 -23.20 51.82
C SER A 1002 -5.48 -23.44 53.32
N LEU A 1003 -6.45 -22.76 53.92
CA LEU A 1003 -6.94 -23.00 55.27
C LEU A 1003 -7.69 -24.34 55.38
N THR A 1004 -7.02 -25.42 55.79
CA THR A 1004 -7.58 -26.43 56.72
C THR A 1004 -6.49 -27.35 57.28
N ASN A 1005 -6.44 -27.43 58.61
CA ASN A 1005 -6.07 -28.58 59.45
C ASN A 1005 -5.03 -29.60 58.92
N GLU A 1006 -3.79 -29.50 59.43
CA GLU A 1006 -3.19 -30.66 60.09
C GLU A 1006 -2.45 -30.26 61.38
N MET A 1007 -3.05 -30.60 62.54
CA MET A 1007 -2.38 -30.53 63.84
C MET A 1007 -1.82 -31.92 64.17
N LYS A 1008 -0.50 -32.09 64.10
CA LYS A 1008 0.23 -33.14 64.81
C LYS A 1008 1.55 -32.58 65.35
N ALA A 1009 1.78 -32.82 66.64
CA ALA A 1009 2.88 -32.21 67.38
C ALA A 1009 4.05 -33.18 67.59
N SER A 1010 5.27 -32.67 67.47
CA SER A 1010 6.48 -33.35 67.97
C SER A 1010 7.55 -32.34 68.39
N SER A 1011 7.67 -32.16 69.72
CA SER A 1011 8.89 -31.79 70.48
C SER A 1011 9.81 -30.67 69.98
N LEU A 1012 9.83 -29.55 70.72
CA LEU A 1012 11.01 -28.72 70.95
C LEU A 1012 12.14 -29.52 71.62
N PRO A 1013 13.41 -29.12 71.39
CA PRO A 1013 14.44 -29.02 72.41
C PRO A 1013 14.63 -27.56 72.83
N LEU A 1014 14.84 -27.31 74.12
CA LEU A 1014 15.11 -25.96 74.66
C LEU A 1014 16.54 -25.51 74.35
N ALA A 1015 16.71 -24.22 74.02
CA ALA A 1015 17.96 -23.50 74.23
C ALA A 1015 17.88 -22.68 75.55
N PRO A 1016 18.96 -22.49 76.31
CA PRO A 1016 18.89 -21.82 77.61
C PRO A 1016 18.69 -20.31 77.52
N SER A 1017 17.98 -19.76 78.50
CA SER A 1017 17.77 -18.32 78.68
C SER A 1017 19.01 -17.57 79.17
N LEU A 1018 19.23 -16.36 78.64
CA LEU A 1018 19.79 -15.24 79.42
C LEU A 1018 18.97 -13.97 79.12
N LEU A 1019 18.69 -13.20 80.18
CA LEU A 1019 17.81 -12.02 80.16
C LEU A 1019 18.59 -10.72 79.88
N PRO A 1020 17.92 -9.64 79.42
CA PRO A 1020 18.59 -8.43 78.94
C PRO A 1020 19.02 -7.48 80.05
N SER A 1021 20.04 -6.67 79.77
CA SER A 1021 20.32 -5.41 80.46
C SER A 1021 19.71 -4.23 79.69
N SER A 1022 19.24 -3.21 80.42
CA SER A 1022 18.35 -2.17 79.87
C SER A 1022 18.86 -0.74 80.08
N SER A 1023 19.09 -0.01 78.97
CA SER A 1023 19.17 1.47 78.90
C SER A 1023 20.30 2.13 79.74
N PRO A 1024 20.47 3.47 79.74
CA PRO A 1024 20.04 4.51 78.78
C PRO A 1024 21.30 5.00 77.97
N ALA A 1025 21.41 6.18 77.33
CA ALA A 1025 20.66 7.43 77.31
C ALA A 1025 20.88 8.23 76.00
N SER A 1026 20.28 9.43 75.93
CA SER A 1026 20.55 10.55 75.00
C SER A 1026 22.02 10.69 74.58
N THR A 1027 22.32 11.00 73.32
CA THR A 1027 22.03 12.30 72.66
C THR A 1027 21.70 12.20 71.18
#